data_AF-A0A0L0CCH9-F1
#
_entry.id   AF-A0A0L0CCH9-F1
#
_cell.length_a   1.000
_cell.length_b   1.000
_cell.length_c   1.000
_cell.angle_alpha   90.00
_cell.angle_beta   90.00
_cell.angle_gamma   90.00
#
_symmetry.space_group_name_H-M   'P 1'
#
loop_
_entity.id
_entity.type
_entity.pdbx_description
1 polymer ?
#
loop_
_entity_poly.entity_id
_entity_poly.type
_entity_poly.pdbx_seq_one_letter_code
_entity_poly.pdbx_strand_id
1 'polypeptide(L)'
;MANYEGTPVNGTDIPLWIKVSLFEPIFKQIEPQFHQTKDFKVKRALSAGENYVTIMLRVEAEIELKDRSSKSITLMLKTANNNEMFREMMKNHNIFDVEAKMYREVVPELEEMYKNVDCSKSNEGHELYHERMCEKLNGRTDELYNTAMLDLNEFNVLNHGDCWSNNFMFKHDDTGKIKETFLVDYQIPRYGIPAQDLYYFLLSSTKYELKIKYFDYFIKYYHTELLKNLKLLNYSKKIPTLSDIHISLHKHLTHKSNMVNDQETTAIAYDIPSWIKVSLFEPVFKEIESKFHQTKNFQAKRALSAGENYATIMLRIEAEIELKDGSSKSITLMLKTAHDSEMFRQMMKTNNIFDVEATMYRDIVPELEQMYKDVGVEVRFGAKSYLLTTDQPYILLEDLKPEGFENVNRLEGLDMEHTHAVLKKLAQWHAASANRVALKGPYDKSICEGFVKEETREMAKTMFGSMYKVHLDCVKSYDGHELYYERMCEQLDGRTDELYNAAKLDLNEFNVLNHGDCWSNNVMFKHDDTGKIKETFLVDYQIPRYGTPAQDLYYFLLSSTKYELKIKYFDYFIKYYHNELLKNLKLLNYSRKIPTLKDIHISLHKHHPWGLSTVIGVMAAVLLDPNENANIENFIGEDDAGMKLKIQMYSNARYRKHSELILPWLYNRGAI
;
A
#
# COMPACT_ATOMS: atom_id res chain seq x y z
N MET A 1 -35.82 9.72 -7.56
CA MET A 1 -35.34 9.94 -8.94
C MET A 1 -36.02 11.18 -9.51
N ALA A 2 -35.25 12.25 -9.74
CA ALA A 2 -35.65 13.39 -10.57
C ALA A 2 -34.51 13.62 -11.57
N ASN A 3 -34.85 13.69 -12.86
CA ASN A 3 -33.90 13.86 -13.96
C ASN A 3 -33.16 15.20 -13.84
N TYR A 4 -31.82 15.18 -13.92
CA TYR A 4 -30.98 16.38 -13.93
C TYR A 4 -30.26 16.51 -15.27
N GLU A 5 -30.75 17.43 -16.10
CA GLU A 5 -30.01 18.01 -17.22
C GLU A 5 -29.44 19.36 -16.79
N GLY A 6 -28.11 19.52 -16.85
CA GLY A 6 -27.43 20.79 -16.60
C GLY A 6 -25.98 20.63 -16.16
N THR A 7 -25.04 20.79 -17.09
CA THR A 7 -23.60 20.93 -16.83
C THR A 7 -23.28 22.32 -16.25
N PRO A 8 -22.43 22.45 -15.21
CA PRO A 8 -22.03 23.76 -14.70
C PRO A 8 -21.08 24.48 -15.67
N VAL A 9 -21.50 25.66 -16.15
CA VAL A 9 -20.61 26.67 -16.73
C VAL A 9 -20.19 27.57 -15.56
N ASN A 10 -18.87 27.70 -15.33
CA ASN A 10 -18.18 28.44 -14.25
C ASN A 10 -17.71 27.60 -13.06
N GLY A 11 -16.62 26.85 -13.25
CA GLY A 11 -15.49 26.70 -12.31
C GLY A 11 -15.74 26.36 -10.82
N THR A 12 -16.95 26.02 -10.42
CA THR A 12 -17.33 25.67 -9.05
C THR A 12 -18.17 24.41 -9.11
N ASP A 13 -17.74 23.36 -8.41
CA ASP A 13 -18.46 22.07 -8.31
C ASP A 13 -19.79 22.17 -7.52
N ILE A 14 -20.40 23.35 -7.42
CA ILE A 14 -21.65 23.58 -6.69
C ILE A 14 -22.82 23.34 -7.65
N PRO A 15 -23.72 22.38 -7.37
CA PRO A 15 -24.84 22.12 -8.27
C PRO A 15 -25.74 23.36 -8.48
N LEU A 16 -26.04 23.67 -9.75
CA LEU A 16 -26.80 24.87 -10.17
C LEU A 16 -28.22 24.96 -9.60
N TRP A 17 -28.76 23.86 -9.07
CA TRP A 17 -30.08 23.82 -8.47
C TRP A 17 -30.13 24.35 -7.04
N ILE A 18 -28.98 24.52 -6.40
CA ILE A 18 -28.88 25.05 -5.04
C ILE A 18 -29.10 26.56 -5.12
N LYS A 19 -30.34 26.98 -4.87
CA LYS A 19 -30.79 28.37 -4.93
C LYS A 19 -31.44 28.78 -3.62
N VAL A 20 -31.39 30.07 -3.29
CA VAL A 20 -31.96 30.64 -2.06
C VAL A 20 -33.41 30.22 -1.81
N SER A 21 -34.22 30.13 -2.87
CA SER A 21 -35.63 29.73 -2.79
C SER A 21 -35.85 28.33 -2.20
N LEU A 22 -34.88 27.42 -2.31
CA LEU A 22 -34.93 26.10 -1.68
C LEU A 22 -34.82 26.19 -0.15
N PHE A 23 -34.15 27.23 0.36
CA PHE A 23 -33.82 27.40 1.78
C PHE A 23 -34.75 28.36 2.51
N GLU A 24 -35.48 29.26 1.82
CA GLU A 24 -36.42 30.18 2.48
C GLU A 24 -37.48 29.47 3.36
N PRO A 25 -38.06 28.31 2.96
CA PRO A 25 -38.92 27.55 3.86
C PRO A 25 -38.21 27.06 5.13
N ILE A 26 -36.93 26.70 5.01
CA ILE A 26 -36.08 26.25 6.12
C ILE A 26 -35.72 27.42 7.02
N PHE A 27 -35.37 28.58 6.46
CA PHE A 27 -35.10 29.79 7.24
C PHE A 27 -36.31 30.21 8.05
N LYS A 28 -37.52 30.10 7.48
CA LYS A 28 -38.78 30.35 8.19
C LYS A 28 -39.07 29.33 9.29
N GLN A 29 -38.61 28.09 9.16
CA GLN A 29 -38.71 27.07 10.20
C GLN A 29 -37.74 27.35 11.36
N ILE A 30 -36.51 27.77 11.05
CA ILE A 30 -35.48 28.12 12.06
C ILE A 30 -35.83 29.43 12.77
N GLU A 31 -36.36 30.39 12.03
CA GLU A 31 -36.68 31.73 12.52
C GLU A 31 -38.11 32.13 12.09
N PRO A 32 -39.13 31.94 12.96
CA PRO A 32 -40.53 32.24 12.63
C PRO A 32 -40.81 33.71 12.27
N GLN A 33 -39.92 34.62 12.68
CA GLN A 33 -39.99 36.04 12.29
C GLN A 33 -39.37 36.34 10.92
N PHE A 34 -38.89 35.34 10.17
CA PHE A 34 -38.34 35.52 8.83
C PHE A 34 -39.27 36.37 7.93
N HIS A 35 -38.70 37.39 7.31
CA HIS A 35 -39.35 38.23 6.31
C HIS A 35 -38.78 37.99 4.91
N GLN A 36 -37.46 38.11 4.74
CA GLN A 36 -36.76 37.93 3.46
C GLN A 36 -35.27 37.58 3.65
N THR A 37 -34.62 37.04 2.61
CA THR A 37 -33.17 36.80 2.59
C THR A 37 -32.44 38.01 2.00
N LYS A 38 -31.44 38.55 2.71
CA LYS A 38 -30.60 39.68 2.28
C LYS A 38 -29.35 39.24 1.53
N ASP A 39 -28.68 38.20 2.02
CA ASP A 39 -27.48 37.62 1.40
C ASP A 39 -27.56 36.09 1.47
N PHE A 40 -27.05 35.42 0.45
CA PHE A 40 -27.03 33.96 0.34
C PHE A 40 -25.79 33.50 -0.41
N LYS A 41 -24.96 32.72 0.27
CA LYS A 41 -23.69 32.20 -0.23
C LYS A 41 -23.62 30.71 0.00
N VAL A 42 -23.10 30.00 -0.99
CA VAL A 42 -22.79 28.58 -0.89
C VAL A 42 -21.33 28.39 -1.24
N LYS A 43 -20.62 27.66 -0.40
CA LYS A 43 -19.20 27.30 -0.64
C LYS A 43 -18.96 25.87 -0.22
N ARG A 44 -17.88 25.25 -0.68
CA ARG A 44 -17.46 23.94 -0.15
C ARG A 44 -17.20 24.07 1.36
N ALA A 45 -17.71 23.11 2.12
CA ALA A 45 -17.47 23.04 3.55
C ALA A 45 -16.14 22.36 3.91
N LEU A 46 -15.59 21.58 2.97
CA LEU A 46 -14.38 20.77 3.11
C LEU A 46 -13.43 21.03 1.92
N SER A 47 -12.14 20.78 2.14
CA SER A 47 -11.10 20.90 1.11
C SER A 47 -11.25 19.82 0.04
N ALA A 48 -10.68 20.06 -1.15
CA ALA A 48 -10.63 19.04 -2.19
C ALA A 48 -9.88 17.79 -1.70
N GLY A 49 -10.47 16.60 -1.87
CA GLY A 49 -9.90 15.32 -1.41
C GLY A 49 -10.36 14.84 -0.03
N GLU A 50 -11.13 15.66 0.71
CA GLU A 50 -11.65 15.24 2.03
C GLU A 50 -12.98 14.47 1.95
N ASN A 51 -13.66 14.48 0.79
CA ASN A 51 -14.89 13.71 0.56
C ASN A 51 -15.04 13.32 -0.93
N TYR A 52 -15.27 12.02 -1.19
CA TYR A 52 -15.21 11.42 -2.53
C TYR A 52 -16.60 11.13 -3.13
N VAL A 53 -17.49 10.53 -2.34
CA VAL A 53 -18.82 10.07 -2.78
C VAL A 53 -19.88 11.17 -2.72
N THR A 54 -19.72 12.13 -1.81
CA THR A 54 -20.67 13.23 -1.57
C THR A 54 -19.99 14.59 -1.62
N ILE A 55 -20.76 15.64 -1.90
CA ILE A 55 -20.33 17.03 -1.86
C ILE A 55 -20.89 17.66 -0.58
N MET A 56 -20.01 18.13 0.30
CA MET A 56 -20.35 18.88 1.51
C MET A 56 -20.23 20.38 1.25
N LEU A 57 -21.33 21.10 1.43
CA LEU A 57 -21.47 22.51 1.16
C LEU A 57 -21.87 23.25 2.44
N ARG A 58 -21.29 24.43 2.65
CA ARG A 58 -21.71 25.37 3.67
C ARG A 58 -22.58 26.43 3.02
N VAL A 59 -23.80 26.58 3.54
CA VAL A 59 -24.77 27.60 3.13
C VAL A 59 -24.76 28.68 4.19
N GLU A 60 -24.39 29.89 3.82
CA GLU A 60 -24.33 31.07 4.69
C GLU A 60 -25.39 32.06 4.19
N ALA A 61 -26.34 32.42 5.04
CA ALA A 61 -27.40 33.36 4.71
C ALA A 61 -27.50 34.47 5.76
N GLU A 62 -27.77 35.69 5.30
CA GLU A 62 -28.21 36.79 6.14
C GLU A 62 -29.71 37.00 5.89
N ILE A 63 -30.53 36.84 6.92
CA ILE A 63 -31.99 36.99 6.82
C ILE A 63 -32.45 38.26 7.54
N GLU A 64 -33.49 38.89 7.02
CA GLU A 64 -34.22 39.98 7.66
C GLU A 64 -35.46 39.45 8.38
N LEU A 65 -35.69 39.94 9.59
CA LEU A 65 -36.86 39.62 10.39
C LEU A 65 -37.98 40.64 10.18
N LYS A 66 -39.21 40.31 10.60
CA LYS A 66 -40.38 41.20 10.50
C LYS A 66 -40.21 42.53 11.22
N ASP A 67 -39.35 42.60 12.23
CA ASP A 67 -38.98 43.84 12.95
C ASP A 67 -37.84 44.63 12.28
N ARG A 68 -37.38 44.18 11.10
CA ARG A 68 -36.27 44.71 10.29
C ARG A 68 -34.87 44.48 10.86
N SER A 69 -34.72 43.74 11.97
CA SER A 69 -33.42 43.26 12.42
C SER A 69 -32.87 42.18 11.47
N SER A 70 -31.56 41.92 11.51
CA SER A 70 -30.90 40.94 10.64
C SER A 70 -30.24 39.84 11.46
N LYS A 71 -30.25 38.61 10.95
CA LYS A 71 -29.71 37.42 11.63
C LYS A 71 -28.96 36.56 10.64
N SER A 72 -27.78 36.09 11.03
CA SER A 72 -27.00 35.14 10.22
C SER A 72 -27.41 33.70 10.52
N ILE A 73 -27.61 32.91 9.47
CA ILE A 73 -27.86 31.47 9.53
C ILE A 73 -26.78 30.77 8.72
N THR A 74 -26.15 29.76 9.32
CA THR A 74 -25.21 28.86 8.63
C THR A 74 -25.75 27.45 8.68
N LEU A 75 -25.85 26.81 7.52
CA LEU A 75 -26.29 25.42 7.35
C LEU A 75 -25.21 24.60 6.63
N MET A 76 -25.23 23.30 6.87
CA MET A 76 -24.46 22.33 6.11
C MET A 76 -25.41 21.58 5.17
N LEU A 77 -25.08 21.53 3.88
CA LEU A 77 -25.81 20.77 2.87
C LEU A 77 -24.90 19.66 2.35
N LYS A 78 -25.41 18.42 2.41
CA LYS A 78 -24.77 17.26 1.81
C LYS A 78 -25.54 16.84 0.57
N THR A 79 -24.85 16.59 -0.53
CA THR A 79 -25.49 16.15 -1.78
C THR A 79 -24.64 15.13 -2.53
N ALA A 80 -25.26 14.40 -3.46
CA ALA A 80 -24.57 13.44 -4.30
C ALA A 80 -23.54 14.13 -5.20
N ASN A 81 -22.44 13.43 -5.46
CA ASN A 81 -21.46 13.88 -6.43
C ASN A 81 -22.07 13.84 -7.85
N ASN A 82 -21.82 14.87 -8.66
CA ASN A 82 -22.29 14.95 -10.04
C ASN A 82 -21.53 14.00 -10.98
N ASN A 83 -20.51 13.29 -10.52
CA ASN A 83 -19.83 12.26 -11.31
C ASN A 83 -20.78 11.09 -11.62
N GLU A 84 -20.86 10.69 -12.89
CA GLU A 84 -21.73 9.63 -13.39
C GLU A 84 -21.41 8.25 -12.78
N MET A 85 -20.12 7.97 -12.57
CA MET A 85 -19.63 6.74 -11.91
C MET A 85 -20.14 6.63 -10.47
N PHE A 86 -20.06 7.71 -9.68
CA PHE A 86 -20.60 7.72 -8.32
C PHE A 86 -22.13 7.65 -8.33
N ARG A 87 -22.81 8.28 -9.29
CA ARG A 87 -24.28 8.16 -9.43
C ARG A 87 -24.71 6.73 -9.73
N GLU A 88 -23.94 5.99 -10.52
CA GLU A 88 -24.23 4.60 -10.87
C GLU A 88 -23.92 3.64 -9.72
N MET A 89 -22.80 3.82 -9.01
CA MET A 89 -22.46 3.08 -7.78
C MET A 89 -23.52 3.26 -6.68
N MET A 90 -24.10 4.45 -6.60
CA MET A 90 -25.12 4.81 -5.60
C MET A 90 -26.55 4.46 -6.01
N LYS A 91 -26.79 3.99 -7.25
CA LYS A 91 -28.13 3.73 -7.81
C LYS A 91 -28.94 2.71 -7.00
N ASN A 92 -28.26 1.81 -6.29
CA ASN A 92 -28.87 0.75 -5.47
C ASN A 92 -28.68 0.96 -3.95
N HIS A 93 -28.11 2.07 -3.50
CA HIS A 93 -27.79 2.32 -2.09
C HIS A 93 -28.48 3.59 -1.58
N ASN A 94 -29.34 3.47 -0.56
CA ASN A 94 -30.10 4.59 -0.03
C ASN A 94 -29.40 5.35 1.12
N ILE A 95 -28.11 5.70 0.96
CA ILE A 95 -27.33 6.28 2.06
C ILE A 95 -27.83 7.66 2.51
N PHE A 96 -28.35 8.48 1.57
CA PHE A 96 -28.78 9.84 1.88
C PHE A 96 -30.09 9.87 2.66
N ASP A 97 -31.06 9.01 2.31
CA ASP A 97 -32.31 8.95 3.09
C ASP A 97 -32.06 8.32 4.45
N VAL A 98 -31.16 7.33 4.54
CA VAL A 98 -30.73 6.72 5.81
C VAL A 98 -30.09 7.77 6.71
N GLU A 99 -29.10 8.52 6.21
CA GLU A 99 -28.44 9.59 6.96
C GLU A 99 -29.43 10.70 7.36
N ALA A 100 -30.33 11.10 6.44
CA ALA A 100 -31.36 12.10 6.75
C ALA A 100 -32.37 11.61 7.79
N LYS A 101 -32.70 10.30 7.82
CA LYS A 101 -33.57 9.68 8.83
C LYS A 101 -32.90 9.63 10.19
N MET A 102 -31.58 9.38 10.23
CA MET A 102 -30.80 9.46 11.47
C MET A 102 -30.88 10.84 12.10
N TYR A 103 -30.66 11.91 11.33
CA TYR A 103 -30.71 13.27 11.85
C TYR A 103 -32.12 13.76 12.19
N ARG A 104 -33.15 13.36 11.43
CA ARG A 104 -34.53 13.86 11.64
C ARG A 104 -35.30 13.11 12.72
N GLU A 105 -35.01 11.83 12.91
CA GLU A 105 -35.85 10.95 13.73
C GLU A 105 -35.04 10.27 14.82
N VAL A 106 -33.99 9.54 14.45
CA VAL A 106 -33.32 8.62 15.38
C VAL A 106 -32.47 9.34 16.43
N VAL A 107 -31.57 10.24 16.01
CA VAL A 107 -30.69 10.99 16.94
C VAL A 107 -31.50 11.86 17.90
N PRO A 108 -32.50 12.66 17.45
CA PRO A 108 -33.34 13.42 18.38
C PRO A 108 -34.09 12.55 19.39
N GLU A 109 -34.60 11.37 18.99
CA GLU A 109 -35.28 10.44 19.89
C GLU A 109 -34.29 9.89 20.94
N LEU A 110 -33.07 9.52 20.53
CA LEU A 110 -32.01 9.09 21.46
C LEU A 110 -31.63 10.21 22.44
N GLU A 111 -31.49 11.46 21.98
CA GLU A 111 -31.21 12.60 22.85
C GLU A 111 -32.35 12.90 23.83
N GLU A 112 -33.60 12.79 23.37
CA GLU A 112 -34.78 12.99 24.22
C GLU A 112 -34.85 11.94 25.33
N MET A 113 -34.47 10.69 25.05
CA MET A 113 -34.38 9.64 26.06
C MET A 113 -33.44 10.04 27.21
N TYR A 114 -32.29 10.66 26.90
CA TYR A 114 -31.36 11.16 27.92
C TYR A 114 -31.87 12.41 28.65
N LYS A 115 -32.62 13.29 27.98
CA LYS A 115 -33.22 14.49 28.60
C LYS A 115 -34.30 14.14 29.62
N ASN A 116 -35.01 13.03 29.40
CA ASN A 116 -36.10 12.57 30.28
C ASN A 116 -35.64 11.65 31.42
N VAL A 117 -34.32 11.45 31.60
CA VAL A 117 -33.80 10.70 32.75
C VAL A 117 -33.82 11.56 34.01
N ASP A 118 -34.82 11.33 34.86
CA ASP A 118 -34.87 11.89 36.21
C ASP A 118 -33.88 11.13 37.11
N CYS A 119 -32.69 11.73 37.32
CA CYS A 119 -31.63 11.15 38.15
C CYS A 119 -32.02 11.00 39.64
N SER A 120 -33.18 11.51 40.05
CA SER A 120 -33.67 11.50 41.44
C SER A 120 -34.71 10.41 41.75
N LYS A 121 -35.19 9.65 40.76
CA LYS A 121 -36.24 8.64 40.96
C LYS A 121 -35.71 7.22 40.77
N SER A 122 -35.73 6.46 41.87
CA SER A 122 -35.42 5.05 41.89
C SER A 122 -36.57 4.18 41.35
N ASN A 123 -36.24 3.34 40.38
CA ASN A 123 -36.69 1.96 40.18
C ASN A 123 -38.14 1.59 39.83
N GLU A 124 -39.12 2.48 39.70
CA GLU A 124 -40.47 2.04 39.27
C GLU A 124 -41.04 2.97 38.17
N GLY A 125 -40.98 2.51 36.92
CA GLY A 125 -41.70 3.15 35.80
C GLY A 125 -41.03 3.18 34.42
N HIS A 126 -40.02 2.35 34.12
CA HIS A 126 -39.27 2.44 32.86
C HIS A 126 -39.29 1.20 31.95
N GLU A 127 -40.08 0.16 32.26
CA GLU A 127 -40.21 -1.03 31.38
C GLU A 127 -40.75 -0.69 29.98
N LEU A 128 -41.51 0.41 29.83
CA LEU A 128 -42.05 0.85 28.53
C LEU A 128 -40.99 1.36 27.54
N TYR A 129 -39.79 1.77 27.99
CA TYR A 129 -38.81 2.39 27.10
C TYR A 129 -38.06 1.36 26.25
N HIS A 130 -37.70 0.22 26.83
CA HIS A 130 -37.00 -0.86 26.13
C HIS A 130 -37.88 -1.50 25.05
N GLU A 131 -39.15 -1.78 25.36
CA GLU A 131 -40.10 -2.35 24.39
C GLU A 131 -40.45 -1.36 23.27
N ARG A 132 -40.65 -0.06 23.58
CA ARG A 132 -40.87 0.97 22.54
C ARG A 132 -39.67 1.13 21.60
N MET A 133 -38.45 1.00 22.11
CA MET A 133 -37.23 1.07 21.29
C MET A 133 -37.14 -0.16 20.37
N CYS A 134 -37.37 -1.37 20.90
CA CYS A 134 -37.37 -2.59 20.12
C CYS A 134 -38.52 -2.66 19.09
N GLU A 135 -39.75 -2.27 19.43
CA GLU A 135 -40.89 -2.28 18.49
C GLU A 135 -40.74 -1.25 17.37
N LYS A 136 -40.26 -0.03 17.67
CA LYS A 136 -40.10 1.01 16.65
C LYS A 136 -38.86 0.82 15.78
N LEU A 137 -37.77 0.29 16.32
CA LEU A 137 -36.60 -0.10 15.52
C LEU A 137 -36.90 -1.37 14.72
N ASN A 138 -37.55 -2.38 15.30
CA ASN A 138 -37.97 -3.60 14.56
C ASN A 138 -39.00 -3.30 13.46
N GLY A 139 -39.88 -2.31 13.64
CA GLY A 139 -40.88 -1.93 12.62
C GLY A 139 -40.35 -1.06 11.47
N ARG A 140 -39.08 -0.63 11.54
CA ARG A 140 -38.44 0.27 10.55
C ARG A 140 -37.09 -0.24 10.04
N THR A 141 -36.71 -1.44 10.44
CA THR A 141 -35.39 -2.06 10.18
C THR A 141 -35.33 -2.79 8.85
N ASP A 142 -36.47 -3.15 8.23
CA ASP A 142 -36.51 -3.84 6.92
C ASP A 142 -35.73 -3.12 5.80
N GLU A 143 -35.53 -1.80 5.91
CA GLU A 143 -34.76 -0.99 4.95
C GLU A 143 -33.29 -0.75 5.33
N LEU A 144 -32.84 -1.09 6.55
CA LEU A 144 -31.48 -0.84 7.05
C LEU A 144 -30.58 -2.10 7.04
N TYR A 145 -31.06 -3.21 6.48
CA TYR A 145 -30.38 -4.50 6.53
C TYR A 145 -29.27 -4.65 5.47
N ASN A 146 -28.04 -4.86 5.94
CA ASN A 146 -27.14 -5.87 5.35
C ASN A 146 -27.02 -7.01 6.37
N THR A 147 -27.64 -8.13 6.02
CA THR A 147 -28.08 -9.25 6.85
C THR A 147 -27.01 -10.26 7.26
N ALA A 148 -25.71 -9.94 7.21
CA ALA A 148 -24.68 -10.96 7.37
C ALA A 148 -24.31 -11.32 8.84
N MET A 149 -24.65 -10.52 9.86
CA MET A 149 -24.09 -10.73 11.22
C MET A 149 -25.03 -10.38 12.40
N LEU A 150 -26.35 -10.33 12.21
CA LEU A 150 -27.27 -10.04 13.31
C LEU A 150 -27.57 -11.31 14.12
N ASP A 151 -26.91 -11.48 15.27
CA ASP A 151 -27.34 -12.43 16.29
C ASP A 151 -28.26 -11.71 17.29
N LEU A 152 -29.56 -11.96 17.17
CA LEU A 152 -30.58 -11.40 18.06
C LEU A 152 -30.47 -11.91 19.50
N ASN A 153 -29.64 -12.92 19.76
CA ASN A 153 -29.34 -13.42 21.10
C ASN A 153 -28.17 -12.67 21.77
N GLU A 154 -27.45 -11.82 21.04
CA GLU A 154 -26.36 -11.00 21.58
C GLU A 154 -26.81 -9.57 21.93
N PHE A 155 -26.00 -8.89 22.76
CA PHE A 155 -26.26 -7.49 23.11
C PHE A 155 -25.93 -6.60 21.90
N ASN A 156 -26.97 -6.03 21.30
CA ASN A 156 -26.87 -5.20 20.11
C ASN A 156 -27.10 -3.71 20.43
N VAL A 157 -26.42 -2.85 19.69
CA VAL A 157 -26.51 -1.39 19.75
C VAL A 157 -26.68 -0.83 18.34
N LEU A 158 -27.08 0.44 18.26
CA LEU A 158 -27.00 1.19 17.02
C LEU A 158 -25.54 1.63 16.81
N ASN A 159 -24.83 0.97 15.91
CA ASN A 159 -23.50 1.35 15.46
C ASN A 159 -23.59 2.49 14.43
N HIS A 160 -22.61 3.38 14.46
CA HIS A 160 -22.33 4.40 13.44
C HIS A 160 -22.01 3.76 12.09
N GLY A 161 -21.26 2.65 12.09
CA GLY A 161 -20.91 1.86 10.90
C GLY A 161 -19.76 2.42 10.07
N ASP A 162 -19.48 3.72 10.14
CA ASP A 162 -18.26 4.38 9.64
C ASP A 162 -17.55 5.14 10.78
N CYS A 163 -17.12 4.42 11.81
CA CYS A 163 -16.66 5.01 13.08
C CYS A 163 -15.16 5.35 13.07
N TRP A 164 -14.76 6.38 12.31
CA TRP A 164 -13.37 6.88 12.24
C TRP A 164 -13.25 8.37 12.59
N SER A 165 -12.03 8.84 12.83
CA SER A 165 -11.75 10.13 13.49
C SER A 165 -12.40 11.34 12.83
N ASN A 166 -12.59 11.33 11.51
CA ASN A 166 -13.18 12.45 10.77
C ASN A 166 -14.68 12.63 11.02
N ASN A 167 -15.34 11.60 11.56
CA ASN A 167 -16.76 11.60 11.88
C ASN A 167 -17.04 12.04 13.33
N PHE A 168 -16.03 12.59 14.01
CA PHE A 168 -16.13 13.16 15.36
C PHE A 168 -15.77 14.64 15.36
N MET A 169 -16.65 15.46 15.93
CA MET A 169 -16.38 16.88 16.16
C MET A 169 -16.25 17.15 17.66
N PHE A 170 -15.23 17.93 18.03
CA PHE A 170 -14.95 18.26 19.42
C PHE A 170 -15.17 19.75 19.68
N LYS A 171 -15.96 20.06 20.69
CA LYS A 171 -16.08 21.41 21.24
C LYS A 171 -15.15 21.54 22.43
N HIS A 172 -14.28 22.54 22.40
CA HIS A 172 -13.35 22.80 23.49
C HIS A 172 -13.88 23.93 24.37
N ASP A 173 -13.56 23.88 25.66
CA ASP A 173 -13.72 25.03 26.55
C ASP A 173 -12.57 26.04 26.37
N ASP A 174 -12.64 27.17 27.09
CA ASP A 174 -11.64 28.24 27.01
C ASP A 174 -10.25 27.80 27.48
N THR A 175 -10.12 26.63 28.11
CA THR A 175 -8.84 26.04 28.55
C THR A 175 -8.27 25.03 27.54
N GLY A 176 -8.95 24.80 26.42
CA GLY A 176 -8.57 23.83 25.40
C GLY A 176 -8.93 22.39 25.76
N LYS A 177 -9.73 22.15 26.80
CA LYS A 177 -10.23 20.80 27.14
C LYS A 177 -11.49 20.48 26.36
N ILE A 178 -11.66 19.22 26.00
CA ILE A 178 -12.88 18.74 25.34
C ILE A 178 -14.06 18.91 26.30
N LYS A 179 -15.00 19.76 25.92
CA LYS A 179 -16.25 20.04 26.63
C LYS A 179 -17.39 19.16 26.10
N GLU A 180 -17.41 18.90 24.79
CA GLU A 180 -18.49 18.18 24.13
C GLU A 180 -17.95 17.45 22.89
N THR A 181 -18.52 16.30 22.57
CA THR A 181 -18.18 15.51 21.37
C THR A 181 -19.45 15.22 20.59
N PHE A 182 -19.42 15.44 19.29
CA PHE A 182 -20.53 15.20 18.38
C PHE A 182 -20.14 14.14 17.35
N LEU A 183 -21.03 13.19 17.13
CA LEU A 183 -20.95 12.20 16.05
C LEU A 183 -21.66 12.74 14.81
N VAL A 184 -21.03 12.63 13.65
CA VAL A 184 -21.55 13.12 12.37
C VAL A 184 -21.32 12.10 11.25
N ASP A 185 -22.04 12.24 10.13
CA ASP A 185 -21.89 11.37 8.94
C ASP A 185 -22.45 9.94 9.10
N TYR A 186 -23.74 9.84 9.47
CA TYR A 186 -24.44 8.56 9.62
C TYR A 186 -24.86 7.93 8.28
N GLN A 187 -23.91 7.68 7.38
CA GLN A 187 -24.19 7.11 6.05
C GLN A 187 -24.53 5.62 6.04
N ILE A 188 -23.90 4.87 6.95
CA ILE A 188 -24.03 3.42 7.03
C ILE A 188 -24.29 2.92 8.45
N PRO A 189 -25.23 3.52 9.20
CA PRO A 189 -25.58 3.07 10.53
C PRO A 189 -26.14 1.64 10.47
N ARG A 190 -25.79 0.82 11.45
CA ARG A 190 -26.20 -0.59 11.51
C ARG A 190 -26.59 -0.95 12.93
N TYR A 191 -27.64 -1.75 13.07
CA TYR A 191 -27.98 -2.32 14.36
C TYR A 191 -27.25 -3.67 14.52
N GLY A 192 -26.39 -3.79 15.52
CA GLY A 192 -25.55 -4.97 15.69
C GLY A 192 -24.65 -4.89 16.91
N ILE A 193 -23.69 -5.82 17.01
CA ILE A 193 -22.81 -5.88 18.18
C ILE A 193 -21.91 -4.63 18.28
N PRO A 194 -21.66 -4.08 19.49
CA PRO A 194 -20.80 -2.91 19.69
C PRO A 194 -19.37 -3.06 19.18
N ALA A 195 -18.90 -4.30 19.06
CA ALA A 195 -17.56 -4.64 18.59
C ALA A 195 -17.24 -4.04 17.21
N GLN A 196 -18.24 -3.82 16.35
CA GLN A 196 -18.06 -3.31 15.00
C GLN A 196 -17.44 -1.91 14.98
N ASP A 197 -18.04 -0.96 15.71
CA ASP A 197 -17.54 0.41 15.80
C ASP A 197 -16.29 0.51 16.66
N LEU A 198 -16.26 -0.18 17.81
CA LEU A 198 -15.13 -0.12 18.74
C LEU A 198 -13.83 -0.57 18.08
N TYR A 199 -13.90 -1.67 17.34
CA TYR A 199 -12.75 -2.20 16.63
C TYR A 199 -12.29 -1.26 15.53
N TYR A 200 -13.23 -0.82 14.67
CA TYR A 200 -12.92 0.06 13.56
C TYR A 200 -12.32 1.39 14.04
N PHE A 201 -12.89 1.99 15.09
CA PHE A 201 -12.38 3.22 15.69
C PHE A 201 -10.99 3.04 16.32
N LEU A 202 -10.79 2.01 17.15
CA LEU A 202 -9.51 1.79 17.81
C LEU A 202 -8.39 1.51 16.80
N LEU A 203 -8.67 0.83 15.69
CA LEU A 203 -7.65 0.56 14.68
C LEU A 203 -7.36 1.74 13.75
N SER A 204 -8.39 2.45 13.31
CA SER A 204 -8.26 3.53 12.32
C SER A 204 -7.89 4.89 12.92
N SER A 205 -8.33 5.13 14.16
CA SER A 205 -8.41 6.49 14.73
C SER A 205 -7.56 6.68 15.97
N THR A 206 -6.78 5.67 16.36
CA THR A 206 -5.83 5.78 17.48
C THR A 206 -4.38 5.55 17.01
N LYS A 207 -3.45 6.26 17.65
CA LYS A 207 -2.01 6.09 17.39
C LYS A 207 -1.57 4.66 17.70
N TYR A 208 -0.60 4.16 16.92
CA TYR A 208 -0.13 2.78 17.01
C TYR A 208 0.33 2.39 18.42
N GLU A 209 1.04 3.29 19.09
CA GLU A 209 1.58 3.05 20.44
C GLU A 209 0.45 3.01 21.48
N LEU A 210 -0.63 3.77 21.27
CA LEU A 210 -1.77 3.78 22.17
C LEU A 210 -2.61 2.52 22.02
N LYS A 211 -2.87 2.05 20.78
CA LYS A 211 -3.62 0.82 20.57
C LYS A 211 -2.90 -0.40 21.16
N ILE A 212 -1.59 -0.55 20.98
CA ILE A 212 -0.89 -1.73 21.52
C ILE A 212 -0.84 -1.71 23.05
N LYS A 213 -0.57 -0.54 23.64
CA LYS A 213 -0.34 -0.45 25.08
C LYS A 213 -1.63 -0.35 25.92
N TYR A 214 -2.69 0.22 25.35
CA TYR A 214 -3.90 0.59 26.08
C TYR A 214 -5.19 -0.01 25.50
N PHE A 215 -5.12 -1.00 24.61
CA PHE A 215 -6.33 -1.65 24.03
C PHE A 215 -7.33 -2.08 25.11
N ASP A 216 -6.90 -2.94 26.04
CA ASP A 216 -7.76 -3.45 27.11
C ASP A 216 -8.24 -2.35 28.04
N TYR A 217 -7.42 -1.31 28.24
CA TYR A 217 -7.82 -0.13 29.00
C TYR A 217 -8.98 0.60 28.32
N PHE A 218 -8.92 0.82 27.00
CA PHE A 218 -9.99 1.48 26.26
C PHE A 218 -11.27 0.64 26.21
N ILE A 219 -11.17 -0.69 26.04
CA ILE A 219 -12.33 -1.59 26.10
C ILE A 219 -12.98 -1.57 27.48
N LYS A 220 -12.18 -1.61 28.54
CA LYS A 220 -12.67 -1.48 29.92
C LYS A 220 -13.30 -0.12 30.17
N TYR A 221 -12.72 0.95 29.66
CA TYR A 221 -13.26 2.31 29.79
C TYR A 221 -14.61 2.42 29.08
N TYR A 222 -14.71 1.95 27.84
CA TYR A 222 -15.96 1.88 27.11
C TYR A 222 -17.03 1.07 27.86
N HIS A 223 -16.69 -0.15 28.33
CA HIS A 223 -17.62 -0.98 29.08
C HIS A 223 -18.13 -0.28 30.35
N THR A 224 -17.25 0.43 31.04
CA THR A 224 -17.58 1.18 32.26
C THR A 224 -18.60 2.29 31.97
N GLU A 225 -18.35 3.10 30.92
CA GLU A 225 -19.29 4.15 30.54
C GLU A 225 -20.58 3.59 29.94
N LEU A 226 -20.53 2.49 29.18
CA LEU A 226 -21.72 1.80 28.68
C LEU A 226 -22.60 1.31 29.83
N LEU A 227 -22.02 0.63 30.83
CA LEU A 227 -22.75 0.15 32.02
C LEU A 227 -23.42 1.30 32.78
N LYS A 228 -22.68 2.41 32.94
CA LYS A 228 -23.18 3.61 33.62
C LYS A 228 -24.37 4.20 32.88
N ASN A 229 -24.30 4.32 31.55
CA ASN A 229 -25.40 4.86 30.74
C ASN A 229 -26.60 3.91 30.65
N LEU A 230 -26.39 2.60 30.54
CA LEU A 230 -27.48 1.61 30.56
C LEU A 230 -28.25 1.61 31.89
N LYS A 231 -27.53 1.76 33.01
CA LYS A 231 -28.16 1.93 34.33
C LYS A 231 -28.94 3.23 34.42
N LEU A 232 -28.37 4.33 33.93
CA LEU A 232 -29.02 5.63 33.89
C LEU A 232 -30.34 5.57 33.09
N LEU A 233 -30.36 4.81 32.00
CA LEU A 233 -31.54 4.60 31.16
C LEU A 233 -32.49 3.48 31.67
N ASN A 234 -32.24 2.91 32.86
CA ASN A 234 -33.03 1.80 33.43
C ASN A 234 -33.18 0.59 32.48
N TYR A 235 -32.10 0.21 31.79
CA TYR A 235 -32.11 -0.94 30.89
C TYR A 235 -32.43 -2.24 31.64
N SER A 236 -33.55 -2.89 31.28
CA SER A 236 -34.13 -4.02 32.03
C SER A 236 -33.62 -5.40 31.59
N LYS A 237 -32.92 -5.49 30.45
CA LYS A 237 -32.36 -6.76 29.94
C LYS A 237 -30.94 -7.02 30.45
N LYS A 238 -30.42 -8.22 30.14
CA LYS A 238 -29.06 -8.63 30.50
C LYS A 238 -28.04 -7.64 29.92
N ILE A 239 -27.29 -6.99 30.80
CA ILE A 239 -26.17 -6.12 30.45
C ILE A 239 -24.93 -6.99 30.18
N PRO A 240 -24.17 -6.74 29.10
CA PRO A 240 -22.96 -7.51 28.81
C PRO A 240 -21.90 -7.28 29.89
N THR A 241 -21.26 -8.36 30.32
CA THR A 241 -20.04 -8.28 31.13
C THR A 241 -18.87 -7.78 30.28
N LEU A 242 -17.78 -7.34 30.92
CA LEU A 242 -16.55 -6.99 30.21
C LEU A 242 -16.05 -8.17 29.37
N SER A 243 -16.15 -9.40 29.91
CA SER A 243 -15.84 -10.62 29.19
C SER A 243 -16.75 -10.83 27.97
N ASP A 244 -18.04 -10.52 28.05
CA ASP A 244 -18.95 -10.61 26.90
C ASP A 244 -18.55 -9.62 25.79
N ILE A 245 -18.08 -8.41 26.15
CA ILE A 245 -17.55 -7.44 25.18
C ILE A 245 -16.23 -7.94 24.55
N HIS A 246 -15.32 -8.51 25.34
CA HIS A 246 -14.09 -9.11 24.80
C HIS A 246 -14.38 -10.32 23.90
N ILE A 247 -15.35 -11.18 24.29
CA ILE A 247 -15.79 -12.31 23.47
C ILE A 247 -16.43 -11.79 22.20
N SER A 248 -17.26 -10.75 22.24
CA SER A 248 -17.86 -10.13 21.05
C SER A 248 -16.81 -9.51 20.13
N LEU A 249 -15.79 -8.83 20.67
CA LEU A 249 -14.66 -8.32 19.90
C LEU A 249 -13.84 -9.45 19.28
N HIS A 250 -13.57 -10.51 20.04
CA HIS A 250 -12.86 -11.68 19.55
C HIS A 250 -13.68 -12.44 18.51
N LYS A 251 -15.00 -12.58 18.70
CA LYS A 251 -15.93 -13.14 17.72
C LYS A 251 -16.02 -12.27 16.49
N HIS A 252 -16.07 -10.95 16.60
CA HIS A 252 -16.08 -10.07 15.44
C HIS A 252 -14.77 -10.15 14.67
N LEU A 253 -13.65 -10.29 15.37
CA LEU A 253 -12.33 -10.58 14.80
C LEU A 253 -12.28 -11.95 14.13
N THR A 254 -12.78 -13.00 14.77
CA THR A 254 -12.79 -14.36 14.24
C THR A 254 -13.87 -14.56 13.19
N HIS A 255 -14.94 -13.76 13.17
CA HIS A 255 -16.04 -13.83 12.21
C HIS A 255 -15.84 -12.88 11.03
N LYS A 256 -15.13 -11.76 11.17
CA LYS A 256 -14.50 -11.07 10.02
C LYS A 256 -13.36 -11.90 9.48
N SER A 257 -12.53 -12.49 10.33
CA SER A 257 -11.62 -13.56 9.91
C SER A 257 -12.42 -14.66 9.23
N ASN A 258 -13.58 -15.10 9.72
CA ASN A 258 -14.40 -16.15 9.08
C ASN A 258 -15.38 -15.70 8.01
N MET A 259 -15.51 -14.42 7.67
CA MET A 259 -16.29 -13.95 6.50
C MET A 259 -15.36 -13.53 5.37
N VAL A 260 -14.16 -13.05 5.72
CA VAL A 260 -12.97 -13.23 4.89
C VAL A 260 -12.83 -14.74 4.64
N ASN A 261 -12.84 -15.56 5.71
CA ASN A 261 -12.92 -17.02 5.69
C ASN A 261 -14.27 -17.65 5.35
N ASP A 262 -15.35 -17.04 4.86
CA ASP A 262 -16.51 -17.84 4.38
C ASP A 262 -16.66 -17.74 2.86
N GLN A 263 -15.86 -16.84 2.26
CA GLN A 263 -15.29 -17.07 0.93
C GLN A 263 -13.95 -17.85 0.99
N GLU A 264 -13.35 -18.03 2.18
CA GLU A 264 -12.06 -18.72 2.40
C GLU A 264 -12.14 -20.01 3.30
N THR A 265 -13.30 -20.49 3.79
CA THR A 265 -13.45 -21.72 4.63
C THR A 265 -13.75 -22.97 3.81
N THR A 266 -13.26 -22.97 2.58
CA THR A 266 -12.73 -24.22 2.01
C THR A 266 -11.20 -24.24 1.98
N ALA A 267 -10.50 -23.27 2.59
CA ALA A 267 -9.05 -23.15 2.48
C ALA A 267 -8.32 -22.63 3.75
N ILE A 268 -8.47 -23.25 4.94
CA ILE A 268 -7.48 -23.07 6.03
C ILE A 268 -7.06 -24.40 6.65
N ALA A 269 -6.62 -25.29 5.76
CA ALA A 269 -5.72 -26.40 6.10
C ALA A 269 -4.57 -26.55 5.07
N TYR A 270 -4.35 -25.58 4.17
CA TYR A 270 -3.58 -25.79 2.93
C TYR A 270 -2.43 -24.81 2.65
N ASP A 271 -1.87 -24.11 3.66
CA ASP A 271 -1.00 -22.96 3.38
C ASP A 271 0.52 -23.24 3.36
N ILE A 272 0.93 -24.42 3.80
CA ILE A 272 2.28 -24.95 3.54
C ILE A 272 2.08 -26.11 2.57
N PRO A 273 2.63 -26.05 1.35
CA PRO A 273 2.48 -27.14 0.38
C PRO A 273 2.86 -28.49 0.99
N SER A 274 1.97 -29.48 0.85
CA SER A 274 2.10 -30.81 1.49
C SER A 274 3.32 -31.61 1.05
N TRP A 275 3.95 -31.20 -0.06
CA TRP A 275 5.20 -31.77 -0.54
C TRP A 275 6.41 -31.38 0.32
N ILE A 276 6.33 -30.29 1.10
CA ILE A 276 7.40 -29.83 1.98
C ILE A 276 7.51 -30.75 3.18
N LYS A 277 8.49 -31.65 3.14
CA LYS A 277 8.76 -32.65 4.17
C LYS A 277 10.24 -32.65 4.53
N VAL A 278 10.56 -32.90 5.80
CA VAL A 278 11.94 -32.93 6.32
C VAL A 278 12.88 -33.77 5.47
N SER A 279 12.43 -34.92 4.98
CA SER A 279 13.22 -35.85 4.14
C SER A 279 13.77 -35.22 2.86
N LEU A 280 13.12 -34.18 2.32
CA LEU A 280 13.62 -33.45 1.15
C LEU A 280 14.83 -32.57 1.49
N PHE A 281 14.93 -32.11 2.74
CA PHE A 281 15.96 -31.15 3.17
C PHE A 281 17.17 -31.83 3.83
N GLU A 282 17.06 -33.07 4.29
CA GLU A 282 18.20 -33.80 4.89
C GLU A 282 19.45 -33.87 3.97
N PRO A 283 19.33 -34.09 2.64
CA PRO A 283 20.48 -33.99 1.74
C PRO A 283 21.14 -32.60 1.77
N VAL A 284 20.34 -31.54 1.84
CA VAL A 284 20.81 -30.15 1.92
C VAL A 284 21.47 -29.89 3.27
N PHE A 285 20.90 -30.36 4.38
CA PHE A 285 21.51 -30.24 5.70
C PHE A 285 22.87 -30.94 5.78
N LYS A 286 23.01 -32.08 5.10
CA LYS A 286 24.28 -32.79 4.97
C LYS A 286 25.31 -32.06 4.09
N GLU A 287 24.85 -31.33 3.06
CA GLU A 287 25.71 -30.46 2.26
C GLU A 287 26.22 -29.27 3.08
N ILE A 288 25.34 -28.63 3.86
CA ILE A 288 25.66 -27.47 4.72
C ILE A 288 26.57 -27.89 5.88
N GLU A 289 26.31 -29.06 6.47
CA GLU A 289 27.04 -29.56 7.63
C GLU A 289 27.50 -31.00 7.42
N SER A 290 28.78 -31.16 7.08
CA SER A 290 29.40 -32.48 6.82
C SER A 290 29.31 -33.48 7.98
N LYS A 291 29.12 -32.98 9.21
CA LYS A 291 28.93 -33.79 10.42
C LYS A 291 27.46 -34.11 10.73
N PHE A 292 26.51 -33.79 9.86
CA PHE A 292 25.10 -34.13 10.02
C PHE A 292 24.88 -35.62 10.37
N HIS A 293 24.08 -35.87 11.41
CA HIS A 293 23.64 -37.20 11.83
C HIS A 293 22.14 -37.42 11.58
N GLN A 294 21.28 -36.57 12.17
CA GLN A 294 19.82 -36.64 12.02
C GLN A 294 19.17 -35.27 12.24
N THR A 295 17.92 -35.11 11.81
CA THR A 295 17.11 -33.92 12.11
C THR A 295 16.29 -34.16 13.37
N LYS A 296 16.41 -33.28 14.37
CA LYS A 296 15.63 -33.34 15.63
C LYS A 296 14.30 -32.60 15.50
N ASN A 297 14.33 -31.42 14.87
CA ASN A 297 13.15 -30.58 14.68
C ASN A 297 13.18 -29.97 13.28
N PHE A 298 12.01 -29.82 12.67
CA PHE A 298 11.83 -29.23 11.34
C PHE A 298 10.51 -28.48 11.30
N GLN A 299 10.56 -27.21 10.87
CA GLN A 299 9.38 -26.37 10.72
C GLN A 299 9.52 -25.49 9.49
N ALA A 300 8.43 -25.35 8.73
CA ALA A 300 8.27 -24.30 7.74
C ALA A 300 7.32 -23.24 8.30
N LYS A 301 7.67 -21.96 8.17
CA LYS A 301 6.85 -20.82 8.57
C LYS A 301 6.74 -19.86 7.39
N ARG A 302 5.63 -19.14 7.24
CA ARG A 302 5.61 -18.00 6.32
C ARG A 302 6.64 -16.97 6.77
N ALA A 303 7.47 -16.51 5.84
CA ALA A 303 8.54 -15.56 6.12
C ALA A 303 8.08 -14.09 6.05
N LEU A 304 6.97 -13.82 5.37
CA LEU A 304 6.37 -12.48 5.22
C LEU A 304 4.98 -12.40 5.88
N SER A 305 4.55 -11.17 6.17
CA SER A 305 3.22 -10.87 6.72
C SER A 305 2.13 -11.19 5.70
N ALA A 306 0.88 -11.43 6.15
CA ALA A 306 -0.25 -11.58 5.23
C ALA A 306 -0.38 -10.32 4.34
N GLY A 307 -0.45 -10.50 3.01
CA GLY A 307 -0.54 -9.40 2.03
C GLY A 307 0.76 -9.01 1.33
N GLU A 308 1.92 -9.60 1.66
CA GLU A 308 3.21 -9.21 1.07
C GLU A 308 3.69 -10.10 -0.09
N ASN A 309 2.86 -11.00 -0.64
CA ASN A 309 3.26 -11.85 -1.77
C ASN A 309 2.07 -12.48 -2.50
N TYR A 310 1.77 -12.00 -3.71
CA TYR A 310 0.64 -12.45 -4.52
C TYR A 310 1.02 -13.57 -5.52
N ALA A 311 2.31 -13.70 -5.83
CA ALA A 311 2.79 -14.65 -6.84
C ALA A 311 3.60 -15.84 -6.29
N THR A 312 4.23 -15.76 -5.12
CA THR A 312 5.03 -16.87 -4.59
C THR A 312 4.86 -17.01 -3.09
N ILE A 313 4.77 -18.24 -2.60
CA ILE A 313 4.82 -18.52 -1.16
C ILE A 313 6.30 -18.43 -0.74
N MET A 314 6.61 -17.50 0.16
CA MET A 314 7.93 -17.37 0.78
C MET A 314 7.89 -17.98 2.18
N LEU A 315 8.61 -19.07 2.36
CA LEU A 315 8.70 -19.83 3.60
C LEU A 315 10.09 -19.74 4.20
N ARG A 316 10.17 -19.56 5.51
CA ARG A 316 11.38 -19.78 6.29
C ARG A 316 11.37 -21.20 6.80
N ILE A 317 12.37 -21.98 6.40
CA ILE A 317 12.61 -23.34 6.89
C ILE A 317 13.55 -23.24 8.09
N GLU A 318 13.14 -23.78 9.22
CA GLU A 318 13.90 -23.82 10.46
C GLU A 318 14.11 -25.29 10.86
N ALA A 319 15.37 -25.71 11.02
CA ALA A 319 15.72 -27.06 11.41
C ALA A 319 16.73 -27.07 12.56
N GLU A 320 16.54 -27.98 13.51
CA GLU A 320 17.56 -28.35 14.48
C GLU A 320 18.13 -29.71 14.07
N ILE A 321 19.42 -29.74 13.77
CA ILE A 321 20.14 -30.96 13.38
C ILE A 321 21.04 -31.43 14.51
N GLU A 322 21.17 -32.75 14.66
CA GLU A 322 22.17 -33.39 15.49
C GLU A 322 23.42 -33.68 14.66
N LEU A 323 24.59 -33.45 15.24
CA LEU A 323 25.88 -33.77 14.66
C LEU A 323 26.37 -35.13 15.14
N LYS A 324 27.33 -35.72 14.42
CA LYS A 324 27.95 -37.02 14.77
C LYS A 324 28.62 -37.06 16.15
N ASP A 325 28.93 -35.91 16.74
CA ASP A 325 29.48 -35.79 18.10
C ASP A 325 28.39 -35.60 19.18
N GLY A 326 27.12 -35.67 18.81
CA GLY A 326 25.96 -35.51 19.69
C GLY A 326 25.54 -34.06 19.94
N SER A 327 26.30 -33.07 19.46
CA SER A 327 25.92 -31.66 19.57
C SER A 327 24.77 -31.28 18.62
N SER A 328 24.00 -30.24 18.94
CA SER A 328 22.93 -29.71 18.08
C SER A 328 23.39 -28.44 17.35
N LYS A 329 22.89 -28.22 16.12
CA LYS A 329 23.08 -27.00 15.34
C LYS A 329 21.78 -26.59 14.67
N SER A 330 21.47 -25.29 14.70
CA SER A 330 20.32 -24.73 13.99
C SER A 330 20.70 -24.35 12.56
N ILE A 331 19.84 -24.69 11.59
CA ILE A 331 19.93 -24.28 10.20
C ILE A 331 18.64 -23.55 9.84
N THR A 332 18.75 -22.40 9.18
CA THR A 332 17.61 -21.71 8.59
C THR A 332 17.83 -21.47 7.10
N LEU A 333 16.77 -21.65 6.31
CA LEU A 333 16.77 -21.49 4.86
C LEU A 333 15.51 -20.72 4.43
N MET A 334 15.57 -20.10 3.25
CA MET A 334 14.46 -19.40 2.63
C MET A 334 13.98 -20.18 1.40
N LEU A 335 12.73 -20.62 1.40
CA LEU A 335 12.11 -21.36 0.31
C LEU A 335 11.04 -20.51 -0.37
N LYS A 336 11.24 -20.22 -1.65
CA LYS A 336 10.25 -19.63 -2.54
C LYS A 336 9.61 -20.74 -3.37
N THR A 337 8.29 -20.82 -3.40
CA THR A 337 7.55 -21.81 -4.20
C THR A 337 6.28 -21.21 -4.80
N ALA A 338 5.83 -21.76 -5.93
CA ALA A 338 4.56 -21.38 -6.54
C ALA A 338 3.36 -21.78 -5.68
N HIS A 339 2.25 -21.06 -5.84
CA HIS A 339 0.95 -21.46 -5.31
C HIS A 339 0.38 -22.64 -6.13
N ASP A 340 -0.32 -23.58 -5.48
CA ASP A 340 -0.87 -24.78 -6.14
C ASP A 340 -2.18 -24.52 -6.92
N SER A 341 -2.52 -23.27 -7.23
CA SER A 341 -3.78 -22.96 -7.93
C SER A 341 -3.63 -23.04 -9.46
N GLU A 342 -4.64 -23.61 -10.12
CA GLU A 342 -4.65 -23.82 -11.57
C GLU A 342 -4.68 -22.50 -12.36
N MET A 343 -5.37 -21.49 -11.83
CA MET A 343 -5.39 -20.12 -12.36
C MET A 343 -3.97 -19.50 -12.34
N PHE A 344 -3.20 -19.77 -11.30
CA PHE A 344 -1.83 -19.28 -11.15
C PHE A 344 -0.84 -20.01 -12.07
N ARG A 345 -0.99 -21.33 -12.25
CA ARG A 345 -0.26 -22.09 -13.29
C ARG A 345 -0.47 -21.50 -14.69
N GLN A 346 -1.65 -20.96 -14.98
CA GLN A 346 -1.95 -20.31 -16.25
C GLN A 346 -1.25 -18.94 -16.40
N MET A 347 -1.16 -18.14 -15.32
CA MET A 347 -0.50 -16.84 -15.30
C MET A 347 1.04 -16.94 -15.32
N MET A 348 1.62 -17.97 -14.70
CA MET A 348 3.07 -18.18 -14.71
C MET A 348 3.59 -18.72 -16.05
N LYS A 349 2.76 -19.46 -16.80
CA LYS A 349 3.10 -19.96 -18.14
C LYS A 349 3.41 -18.85 -19.15
N THR A 350 2.91 -17.62 -18.97
CA THR A 350 3.13 -16.52 -19.92
C THR A 350 4.38 -15.67 -19.63
N ASN A 351 4.90 -15.67 -18.39
CA ASN A 351 5.96 -14.76 -17.99
C ASN A 351 7.29 -15.39 -17.54
N ASN A 352 7.36 -16.70 -17.25
CA ASN A 352 8.62 -17.43 -16.96
C ASN A 352 9.50 -16.84 -15.82
N ILE A 353 8.98 -15.90 -15.02
CA ILE A 353 9.76 -15.11 -14.02
C ILE A 353 10.39 -16.03 -12.98
N PHE A 354 9.64 -17.02 -12.50
CA PHE A 354 10.12 -17.97 -11.51
C PHE A 354 11.25 -18.86 -12.05
N ASP A 355 11.11 -19.36 -13.28
CA ASP A 355 12.14 -20.19 -13.92
C ASP A 355 13.39 -19.39 -14.28
N VAL A 356 13.22 -18.10 -14.62
CA VAL A 356 14.32 -17.15 -14.79
C VAL A 356 15.06 -16.96 -13.47
N GLU A 357 14.35 -16.66 -12.37
CA GLU A 357 14.96 -16.49 -11.05
C GLU A 357 15.69 -17.77 -10.57
N ALA A 358 15.06 -18.94 -10.76
CA ALA A 358 15.68 -20.23 -10.44
C ALA A 358 16.96 -20.47 -11.27
N THR A 359 16.95 -20.13 -12.57
CA THR A 359 18.12 -20.24 -13.46
C THR A 359 19.22 -19.26 -13.06
N MET A 360 18.84 -18.04 -12.63
CA MET A 360 19.80 -17.07 -12.10
C MET A 360 20.56 -17.64 -10.91
N TYR A 361 19.87 -18.14 -9.89
CA TYR A 361 20.52 -18.70 -8.70
C TYR A 361 21.27 -20.00 -8.97
N ARG A 362 20.71 -20.90 -9.78
CA ARG A 362 21.29 -22.23 -10.04
C ARG A 362 22.53 -22.18 -10.92
N ASP A 363 22.48 -21.37 -11.99
CA ASP A 363 23.46 -21.46 -13.08
C ASP A 363 24.26 -20.16 -13.24
N ILE A 364 23.59 -19.02 -13.35
CA ILE A 364 24.24 -17.77 -13.76
C ILE A 364 25.04 -17.13 -12.62
N VAL A 365 24.46 -16.96 -11.43
CA VAL A 365 25.17 -16.35 -10.29
C VAL A 365 26.43 -17.15 -9.94
N PRO A 366 26.38 -18.49 -9.76
CA PRO A 366 27.58 -19.27 -9.48
C PRO A 366 28.61 -19.21 -10.62
N GLU A 367 28.17 -19.15 -11.88
CA GLU A 367 29.07 -18.94 -13.02
C GLU A 367 29.83 -17.62 -12.92
N LEU A 368 29.14 -16.50 -12.59
CA LEU A 368 29.78 -15.19 -12.46
C LEU A 368 30.74 -15.13 -11.26
N GLU A 369 30.38 -15.76 -10.13
CA GLU A 369 31.26 -15.87 -8.95
C GLU A 369 32.50 -16.72 -9.27
N GLN A 370 32.34 -17.82 -10.00
CA GLN A 370 33.45 -18.68 -10.42
C GLN A 370 34.44 -17.93 -11.33
N MET A 371 33.98 -17.03 -12.20
CA MET A 371 34.87 -16.20 -13.02
C MET A 371 35.81 -15.32 -12.19
N TYR A 372 35.37 -14.80 -11.03
CA TYR A 372 36.25 -14.09 -10.12
C TYR A 372 37.20 -15.03 -9.39
N LYS A 373 36.71 -16.20 -8.98
CA LYS A 373 37.52 -17.22 -8.31
C LYS A 373 38.66 -17.73 -9.20
N ASP A 374 38.41 -17.88 -10.50
CA ASP A 374 39.42 -18.30 -11.50
C ASP A 374 40.58 -17.31 -11.63
N VAL A 375 40.34 -16.02 -11.32
CA VAL A 375 41.38 -14.97 -11.29
C VAL A 375 41.87 -14.66 -9.87
N GLY A 376 41.56 -15.53 -8.89
CA GLY A 376 42.05 -15.45 -7.52
C GLY A 376 41.35 -14.44 -6.62
N VAL A 377 40.13 -14.00 -6.96
CA VAL A 377 39.35 -13.07 -6.15
C VAL A 377 38.06 -13.75 -5.69
N GLU A 378 37.78 -13.70 -4.40
CA GLU A 378 36.51 -14.21 -3.85
C GLU A 378 35.45 -13.10 -3.94
N VAL A 379 34.42 -13.33 -4.76
CA VAL A 379 33.25 -12.46 -4.88
C VAL A 379 32.02 -13.31 -4.68
N ARG A 380 31.13 -12.83 -3.83
CA ARG A 380 29.79 -13.37 -3.63
C ARG A 380 28.76 -12.30 -3.90
N PHE A 381 27.77 -12.62 -4.74
CA PHE A 381 26.72 -11.68 -5.14
C PHE A 381 25.49 -11.76 -4.27
N GLY A 382 25.15 -12.94 -3.74
CA GLY A 382 23.95 -13.13 -2.94
C GLY A 382 23.91 -14.42 -2.13
N ALA A 383 22.70 -14.81 -1.73
CA ALA A 383 22.45 -16.05 -1.02
C ALA A 383 22.87 -17.28 -1.84
N LYS A 384 23.40 -18.30 -1.17
CA LYS A 384 23.72 -19.58 -1.81
C LYS A 384 22.40 -20.31 -2.07
N SER A 385 22.25 -20.90 -3.25
CA SER A 385 21.10 -21.76 -3.55
C SER A 385 21.40 -23.23 -3.31
N TYR A 386 20.37 -23.99 -2.97
CA TYR A 386 20.43 -25.43 -2.71
C TYR A 386 19.41 -26.18 -3.57
N LEU A 387 19.72 -27.44 -3.88
CA LEU A 387 18.84 -28.29 -4.70
C LEU A 387 18.07 -29.28 -3.83
N LEU A 388 16.77 -29.36 -4.08
CA LEU A 388 15.85 -30.37 -3.58
C LEU A 388 15.54 -31.39 -4.68
N THR A 389 15.47 -32.66 -4.31
CA THR A 389 15.04 -33.74 -5.22
C THR A 389 13.51 -33.76 -5.30
N THR A 390 12.94 -32.86 -6.11
CA THR A 390 11.50 -32.72 -6.31
C THR A 390 11.19 -32.24 -7.72
N ASP A 391 9.97 -32.53 -8.19
CA ASP A 391 9.40 -32.03 -9.46
C ASP A 391 8.64 -30.70 -9.29
N GLN A 392 8.50 -30.21 -8.06
CA GLN A 392 7.80 -28.97 -7.75
C GLN A 392 8.67 -27.75 -8.10
N PRO A 393 8.06 -26.62 -8.51
CA PRO A 393 8.79 -25.38 -8.74
C PRO A 393 9.23 -24.75 -7.40
N TYR A 394 10.53 -24.67 -7.16
CA TYR A 394 11.11 -24.07 -5.95
C TYR A 394 12.37 -23.25 -6.23
N ILE A 395 12.69 -22.35 -5.30
CA ILE A 395 14.00 -21.74 -5.13
C ILE A 395 14.33 -21.82 -3.63
N LEU A 396 15.38 -22.57 -3.28
CA LEU A 396 15.83 -22.74 -1.90
C LEU A 396 17.15 -22.00 -1.70
N LEU A 397 17.15 -21.01 -0.81
CA LEU A 397 18.25 -20.10 -0.57
C LEU A 397 18.71 -20.18 0.89
N GLU A 398 19.97 -19.85 1.12
CA GLU A 398 20.50 -19.50 2.44
C GLU A 398 19.70 -18.36 3.06
N ASP A 399 19.36 -18.50 4.34
CA ASP A 399 18.83 -17.39 5.13
C ASP A 399 19.99 -16.49 5.56
N LEU A 400 20.04 -15.27 5.03
CA LEU A 400 21.10 -14.30 5.30
C LEU A 400 20.93 -13.59 6.65
N LYS A 401 19.73 -13.58 7.24
CA LYS A 401 19.47 -12.86 8.51
C LYS A 401 20.31 -13.37 9.69
N PRO A 402 20.45 -14.70 9.93
CA PRO A 402 21.34 -15.21 10.97
C PRO A 402 22.80 -14.77 10.83
N GLU A 403 23.24 -14.46 9.61
CA GLU A 403 24.58 -13.95 9.35
C GLU A 403 24.73 -12.45 9.61
N GLY A 404 23.68 -11.77 10.07
CA GLY A 404 23.66 -10.33 10.34
C GLY A 404 23.46 -9.47 9.10
N PHE A 405 22.90 -10.02 8.02
CA PHE A 405 22.48 -9.23 6.87
C PHE A 405 21.10 -8.62 7.11
N GLU A 406 20.96 -7.34 6.77
CA GLU A 406 19.71 -6.59 6.89
C GLU A 406 19.49 -5.64 5.70
N ASN A 407 18.22 -5.32 5.45
CA ASN A 407 17.86 -4.26 4.52
C ASN A 407 17.86 -2.92 5.24
N VAL A 408 18.26 -1.85 4.54
CA VAL A 408 18.13 -0.48 5.04
C VAL A 408 16.70 0.03 4.79
N ASN A 409 16.20 0.91 5.65
CA ASN A 409 14.89 1.54 5.49
C ASN A 409 14.75 2.27 4.14
N ARG A 410 13.94 1.72 3.24
CA ARG A 410 13.69 2.26 1.90
C ARG A 410 13.15 3.69 1.89
N LEU A 411 12.43 4.09 2.93
CA LEU A 411 11.82 5.44 3.03
C LEU A 411 12.85 6.53 3.33
N GLU A 412 13.97 6.16 3.95
CA GLU A 412 15.06 7.08 4.27
C GLU A 412 16.06 7.21 3.12
N GLY A 413 16.21 6.15 2.32
CA GLY A 413 17.19 6.07 1.24
C GLY A 413 18.61 5.81 1.74
N LEU A 414 19.46 5.34 0.83
CA LEU A 414 20.85 4.99 1.10
C LEU A 414 21.74 6.22 1.20
N ASP A 415 22.59 6.25 2.22
CA ASP A 415 23.64 7.26 2.37
C ASP A 415 24.80 7.03 1.39
N MET A 416 25.84 7.86 1.50
CA MET A 416 27.01 7.82 0.63
C MET A 416 27.76 6.47 0.70
N GLU A 417 27.92 5.89 1.89
CA GLU A 417 28.67 4.64 2.07
C GLU A 417 27.91 3.46 1.47
N HIS A 418 26.62 3.34 1.76
CA HIS A 418 25.76 2.31 1.20
C HIS A 418 25.61 2.44 -0.31
N THR A 419 25.50 3.67 -0.83
CA THR A 419 25.44 3.91 -2.28
C THR A 419 26.73 3.44 -2.98
N HIS A 420 27.91 3.74 -2.42
CA HIS A 420 29.17 3.24 -2.96
C HIS A 420 29.26 1.71 -2.92
N ALA A 421 28.77 1.07 -1.85
CA ALA A 421 28.81 -0.38 -1.70
C ALA A 421 27.96 -1.08 -2.78
N VAL A 422 26.75 -0.57 -3.06
CA VAL A 422 25.89 -1.10 -4.12
C VAL A 422 26.48 -0.87 -5.50
N LEU A 423 26.97 0.34 -5.82
CA LEU A 423 27.57 0.63 -7.12
C LEU A 423 28.82 -0.23 -7.38
N LYS A 424 29.60 -0.53 -6.32
CA LYS A 424 30.74 -1.46 -6.40
C LYS A 424 30.26 -2.88 -6.72
N LYS A 425 29.21 -3.36 -6.04
CA LYS A 425 28.65 -4.71 -6.28
C LYS A 425 28.03 -4.83 -7.69
N LEU A 426 27.29 -3.82 -8.13
CA LEU A 426 26.77 -3.72 -9.51
C LEU A 426 27.89 -3.67 -10.54
N ALA A 427 28.97 -2.92 -10.29
CA ALA A 427 30.13 -2.90 -11.19
C ALA A 427 30.81 -4.28 -11.30
N GLN A 428 30.91 -5.02 -10.19
CA GLN A 428 31.43 -6.40 -10.20
C GLN A 428 30.53 -7.33 -11.03
N TRP A 429 29.21 -7.24 -10.82
CA TRP A 429 28.20 -8.01 -11.53
C TRP A 429 28.19 -7.71 -13.04
N HIS A 430 28.18 -6.43 -13.40
CA HIS A 430 28.20 -5.94 -14.78
C HIS A 430 29.48 -6.34 -15.53
N ALA A 431 30.64 -6.28 -14.87
CA ALA A 431 31.90 -6.72 -15.49
C ALA A 431 31.91 -8.23 -15.77
N ALA A 432 31.48 -9.05 -14.81
CA ALA A 432 31.46 -10.50 -14.98
C ALA A 432 30.46 -10.94 -16.05
N SER A 433 29.25 -10.40 -16.05
CA SER A 433 28.22 -10.74 -17.04
C SER A 433 28.59 -10.30 -18.46
N ALA A 434 29.17 -9.11 -18.63
CA ALA A 434 29.70 -8.68 -19.92
C ALA A 434 30.80 -9.63 -20.42
N ASN A 435 31.71 -10.03 -19.53
CA ASN A 435 32.81 -10.94 -19.88
C ASN A 435 32.30 -12.36 -20.19
N ARG A 436 31.30 -12.85 -19.47
CA ARG A 436 30.64 -14.12 -19.78
C ARG A 436 30.17 -14.11 -21.22
N VAL A 437 29.46 -13.07 -21.65
CA VAL A 437 28.97 -12.98 -23.04
C VAL A 437 30.09 -12.89 -24.06
N ALA A 438 31.19 -12.21 -23.72
CA ALA A 438 32.37 -12.17 -24.58
C ALA A 438 33.02 -13.55 -24.77
N LEU A 439 32.98 -14.42 -23.74
CA LEU A 439 33.60 -15.75 -23.74
C LEU A 439 32.68 -16.85 -24.28
N LYS A 440 31.39 -16.83 -23.91
CA LYS A 440 30.45 -17.94 -24.12
C LYS A 440 29.31 -17.62 -25.09
N GLY A 441 29.23 -16.39 -25.58
CA GLY A 441 28.14 -15.94 -26.45
C GLY A 441 26.92 -15.43 -25.68
N PRO A 442 25.78 -15.21 -26.35
CA PRO A 442 24.59 -14.61 -25.74
C PRO A 442 23.98 -15.50 -24.63
N TYR A 443 23.18 -14.88 -23.77
CA TYR A 443 22.29 -15.62 -22.87
C TYR A 443 21.07 -16.14 -23.63
N ASP A 444 20.30 -17.00 -22.98
CA ASP A 444 19.00 -17.43 -23.52
C ASP A 444 18.04 -16.23 -23.65
N LYS A 445 17.10 -16.35 -24.61
CA LYS A 445 16.14 -15.29 -24.93
C LYS A 445 15.39 -14.80 -23.68
N SER A 446 14.99 -15.70 -22.80
CA SER A 446 14.28 -15.40 -21.54
C SER A 446 15.08 -14.50 -20.59
N ILE A 447 16.41 -14.64 -20.55
CA ILE A 447 17.31 -13.82 -19.72
C ILE A 447 17.61 -12.47 -20.42
N CYS A 448 17.58 -12.44 -21.74
CA CYS A 448 17.87 -11.23 -22.51
C CYS A 448 16.72 -10.22 -22.49
N GLU A 449 15.46 -10.68 -22.41
CA GLU A 449 14.29 -9.85 -22.68
C GLU A 449 13.52 -9.37 -21.44
N GLY A 450 13.78 -9.90 -20.24
CA GLY A 450 13.13 -9.48 -18.98
C GLY A 450 11.61 -9.26 -19.07
N PHE A 451 11.09 -8.28 -18.33
CA PHE A 451 9.66 -7.93 -18.31
C PHE A 451 9.18 -7.10 -19.53
N VAL A 452 10.06 -6.27 -20.10
CA VAL A 452 9.80 -5.43 -21.28
C VAL A 452 10.18 -6.21 -22.55
N LYS A 453 9.28 -7.10 -22.99
CA LYS A 453 9.41 -7.92 -24.21
C LYS A 453 8.27 -7.58 -25.17
N GLU A 454 8.48 -7.68 -26.48
CA GLU A 454 7.52 -7.17 -27.47
C GLU A 454 6.10 -7.70 -27.25
N GLU A 455 5.99 -8.95 -26.81
CA GLU A 455 4.73 -9.64 -26.52
C GLU A 455 3.96 -9.03 -25.33
N THR A 456 4.62 -8.30 -24.42
CA THR A 456 4.00 -7.61 -23.28
C THR A 456 3.70 -6.14 -23.55
N ARG A 457 4.01 -5.61 -24.74
CA ARG A 457 3.89 -4.17 -25.06
C ARG A 457 2.50 -3.60 -24.85
N GLU A 458 1.47 -4.23 -25.42
CA GLU A 458 0.10 -3.71 -25.33
C GLU A 458 -0.44 -3.80 -23.91
N MET A 459 -0.13 -4.88 -23.18
CA MET A 459 -0.45 -5.00 -21.75
C MET A 459 0.24 -3.90 -20.93
N ALA A 460 1.50 -3.60 -21.23
CA ALA A 460 2.25 -2.53 -20.59
C ALA A 460 1.70 -1.14 -20.93
N LYS A 461 1.17 -0.91 -22.13
CA LYS A 461 0.50 0.36 -22.49
C LYS A 461 -0.72 0.58 -21.61
N THR A 462 -1.55 -0.43 -21.41
CA THR A 462 -2.70 -0.33 -20.50
C THR A 462 -2.24 -0.11 -19.06
N MET A 463 -1.36 -0.98 -18.55
CA MET A 463 -0.89 -0.94 -17.17
C MET A 463 -0.18 0.37 -16.81
N PHE A 464 0.78 0.82 -17.63
CA PHE A 464 1.52 2.06 -17.37
C PHE A 464 0.74 3.31 -17.78
N GLY A 465 -0.19 3.22 -18.75
CA GLY A 465 -0.98 4.36 -19.23
C GLY A 465 -1.79 5.02 -18.12
N SER A 466 -2.48 4.23 -17.30
CA SER A 466 -3.22 4.76 -16.14
C SER A 466 -2.28 5.39 -15.10
N MET A 467 -1.11 4.80 -14.84
CA MET A 467 -0.09 5.38 -13.96
C MET A 467 0.41 6.73 -14.47
N TYR A 468 0.76 6.84 -15.75
CA TYR A 468 1.23 8.11 -16.35
C TYR A 468 0.16 9.19 -16.28
N LYS A 469 -1.11 8.85 -16.54
CA LYS A 469 -2.22 9.80 -16.48
C LYS A 469 -2.43 10.35 -15.07
N VAL A 470 -2.50 9.47 -14.06
CA VAL A 470 -2.66 9.90 -12.67
C VAL A 470 -1.44 10.71 -12.20
N HIS A 471 -0.23 10.29 -12.60
CA HIS A 471 0.99 11.06 -12.31
C HIS A 471 0.91 12.47 -12.87
N LEU A 472 0.53 12.64 -14.14
CA LEU A 472 0.37 13.96 -14.76
C LEU A 472 -0.66 14.84 -14.04
N ASP A 473 -1.78 14.26 -13.61
CA ASP A 473 -2.78 15.02 -12.85
C ASP A 473 -2.23 15.52 -11.51
N CYS A 474 -1.40 14.73 -10.82
CA CYS A 474 -0.71 15.17 -9.61
C CYS A 474 0.39 16.20 -9.88
N VAL A 475 1.14 16.07 -10.98
CA VAL A 475 2.25 16.98 -11.34
C VAL A 475 1.80 18.43 -11.48
N LYS A 476 0.54 18.70 -11.86
CA LYS A 476 -0.04 20.08 -11.88
C LYS A 476 0.07 20.79 -10.53
N SER A 477 0.15 20.03 -9.44
CA SER A 477 0.27 20.57 -8.09
C SER A 477 1.72 20.77 -7.64
N TYR A 478 2.71 20.31 -8.41
CA TYR A 478 4.12 20.33 -8.04
C TYR A 478 4.76 21.69 -8.35
N ASP A 479 5.73 22.08 -7.53
CA ASP A 479 6.43 23.34 -7.71
C ASP A 479 7.36 23.27 -8.94
N GLY A 480 7.27 24.25 -9.84
CA GLY A 480 8.10 24.33 -11.05
C GLY A 480 7.67 23.40 -12.19
N HIS A 481 6.47 22.82 -12.11
CA HIS A 481 5.92 21.94 -13.15
C HIS A 481 5.79 22.65 -14.51
N GLU A 482 5.60 23.97 -14.53
CA GLU A 482 5.43 24.79 -15.73
C GLU A 482 6.60 24.64 -16.72
N LEU A 483 7.79 24.26 -16.24
CA LEU A 483 8.97 24.02 -17.07
C LEU A 483 8.81 22.82 -18.02
N TYR A 484 8.10 21.78 -17.59
CA TYR A 484 8.14 20.47 -18.25
C TYR A 484 6.75 19.85 -18.48
N TYR A 485 5.70 20.39 -17.85
CA TYR A 485 4.36 19.81 -17.84
C TYR A 485 3.76 19.62 -19.25
N GLU A 486 3.79 20.66 -20.09
CA GLU A 486 3.26 20.61 -21.45
C GLU A 486 3.94 19.50 -22.28
N ARG A 487 5.28 19.41 -22.19
CA ARG A 487 6.05 18.37 -22.87
C ARG A 487 5.74 16.97 -22.36
N MET A 488 5.50 16.81 -21.05
CA MET A 488 5.04 15.52 -20.53
C MET A 488 3.65 15.13 -21.05
N CYS A 489 2.75 16.09 -21.24
CA CYS A 489 1.44 15.86 -21.85
C CYS A 489 1.55 15.42 -23.31
N GLU A 490 2.40 16.09 -24.10
CA GLU A 490 2.64 15.75 -25.52
C GLU A 490 3.17 14.32 -25.71
N GLN A 491 3.95 13.83 -24.75
CA GLN A 491 4.59 12.52 -24.82
C GLN A 491 3.78 11.39 -24.18
N LEU A 492 2.61 11.67 -23.57
CA LEU A 492 1.83 10.72 -22.77
C LEU A 492 1.58 9.39 -23.49
N ASP A 493 1.06 9.45 -24.72
CA ASP A 493 0.68 8.26 -25.50
C ASP A 493 1.89 7.47 -26.03
N GLY A 494 3.06 8.11 -26.13
CA GLY A 494 4.30 7.52 -26.65
C GLY A 494 5.23 6.92 -25.58
N ARG A 495 4.98 7.17 -24.29
CA ARG A 495 5.94 6.82 -23.21
C ARG A 495 6.29 5.36 -23.12
N THR A 496 5.28 4.48 -23.21
CA THR A 496 5.53 3.05 -23.16
C THR A 496 6.36 2.63 -24.38
N ASP A 497 6.09 3.18 -25.57
CA ASP A 497 6.85 2.83 -26.76
C ASP A 497 8.30 3.33 -26.70
N GLU A 498 8.55 4.52 -26.13
CA GLU A 498 9.90 5.02 -25.84
C GLU A 498 10.68 4.08 -24.92
N LEU A 499 10.08 3.62 -23.82
CA LEU A 499 10.70 2.68 -22.89
C LEU A 499 11.07 1.36 -23.58
N TYR A 500 10.15 0.82 -24.37
CA TYR A 500 10.40 -0.42 -25.12
C TYR A 500 11.47 -0.24 -26.20
N ASN A 501 11.55 0.94 -26.83
CA ASN A 501 12.63 1.24 -27.77
C ASN A 501 13.98 1.35 -27.07
N ALA A 502 14.05 1.95 -25.88
CA ALA A 502 15.25 1.97 -25.04
C ALA A 502 15.63 0.58 -24.48
N ALA A 503 14.66 -0.34 -24.39
CA ALA A 503 14.90 -1.71 -23.96
C ALA A 503 15.46 -2.63 -25.07
N LYS A 504 15.51 -2.17 -26.33
CA LYS A 504 16.08 -2.93 -27.45
C LYS A 504 17.58 -3.08 -27.29
N LEU A 505 18.07 -4.31 -27.42
CA LEU A 505 19.49 -4.62 -27.36
C LEU A 505 20.23 -4.01 -28.57
N ASP A 506 21.19 -3.12 -28.29
CA ASP A 506 22.12 -2.58 -29.30
C ASP A 506 23.50 -3.23 -29.12
N LEU A 507 23.84 -4.16 -30.01
CA LEU A 507 25.10 -4.91 -29.95
C LEU A 507 26.36 -4.03 -30.16
N ASN A 508 26.19 -2.78 -30.62
CA ASN A 508 27.29 -1.84 -30.76
C ASN A 508 27.63 -1.12 -29.44
N GLU A 509 26.79 -1.27 -28.42
CA GLU A 509 26.99 -0.68 -27.11
C GLU A 509 27.62 -1.66 -26.12
N PHE A 510 28.11 -1.11 -25.00
CA PHE A 510 28.53 -1.92 -23.87
C PHE A 510 27.30 -2.46 -23.15
N ASN A 511 27.10 -3.77 -23.23
CA ASN A 511 25.95 -4.46 -22.64
C ASN A 511 26.38 -5.39 -21.50
N VAL A 512 25.52 -5.46 -20.49
CA VAL A 512 25.70 -6.19 -19.24
C VAL A 512 24.42 -6.95 -18.94
N LEU A 513 24.50 -7.97 -18.09
CA LEU A 513 23.28 -8.52 -17.50
C LEU A 513 22.87 -7.59 -16.37
N ASN A 514 21.80 -6.80 -16.54
CA ASN A 514 21.24 -6.01 -15.47
C ASN A 514 20.57 -6.94 -14.45
N HIS A 515 20.62 -6.58 -13.17
CA HIS A 515 19.75 -7.13 -12.14
C HIS A 515 18.28 -6.88 -12.49
N GLY A 516 17.98 -5.68 -13.02
CA GLY A 516 16.68 -5.30 -13.53
C GLY A 516 15.70 -4.79 -12.47
N ASP A 517 15.84 -5.25 -11.23
CA ASP A 517 15.10 -4.77 -10.05
C ASP A 517 16.01 -4.34 -8.89
N CYS A 518 17.06 -3.57 -9.15
CA CYS A 518 18.04 -3.20 -8.11
C CYS A 518 17.61 -1.95 -7.31
N TRP A 519 16.61 -2.10 -6.44
CA TRP A 519 16.22 -1.09 -5.45
C TRP A 519 16.64 -1.51 -4.03
N SER A 520 16.55 -0.60 -3.05
CA SER A 520 17.11 -0.81 -1.70
C SER A 520 16.58 -2.05 -0.96
N ASN A 521 15.36 -2.50 -1.24
CA ASN A 521 14.82 -3.73 -0.64
C ASN A 521 15.45 -5.00 -1.21
N ASN A 522 16.01 -4.93 -2.42
CA ASN A 522 16.71 -6.04 -3.06
C ASN A 522 18.23 -6.01 -2.81
N VAL A 523 18.64 -5.23 -1.81
CA VAL A 523 20.02 -5.16 -1.33
C VAL A 523 20.05 -5.38 0.18
N MET A 524 20.89 -6.33 0.60
CA MET A 524 21.16 -6.59 2.01
C MET A 524 22.60 -6.20 2.36
N PHE A 525 22.79 -5.61 3.52
CA PHE A 525 24.08 -5.17 4.04
C PHE A 525 24.40 -5.93 5.32
N LYS A 526 25.68 -6.24 5.49
CA LYS A 526 26.23 -6.75 6.75
C LYS A 526 27.24 -5.74 7.26
N HIS A 527 27.10 -5.33 8.51
CA HIS A 527 28.00 -4.38 9.15
C HIS A 527 28.93 -5.10 10.13
N ASP A 528 30.10 -4.51 10.38
CA ASP A 528 30.97 -4.92 11.48
C ASP A 528 30.52 -4.28 12.81
N ASP A 529 31.19 -4.65 13.91
CA ASP A 529 30.88 -4.14 15.26
C ASP A 529 31.05 -2.61 15.39
N THR A 530 31.69 -1.95 14.42
CA THR A 530 31.86 -0.49 14.35
C THR A 530 30.80 0.21 13.51
N GLY A 531 29.89 -0.55 12.89
CA GLY A 531 28.84 -0.05 12.01
C GLY A 531 29.30 0.19 10.56
N LYS A 532 30.50 -0.26 10.17
CA LYS A 532 30.97 -0.14 8.77
C LYS A 532 30.47 -1.29 7.92
N ILE A 533 30.24 -1.03 6.63
CA ILE A 533 29.79 -2.07 5.70
C ILE A 533 30.90 -3.10 5.50
N LYS A 534 30.65 -4.33 5.93
CA LYS A 534 31.51 -5.50 5.75
C LYS A 534 31.21 -6.22 4.45
N GLU A 535 29.93 -6.35 4.09
CA GLU A 535 29.50 -7.02 2.86
C GLU A 535 28.16 -6.45 2.35
N THR A 536 27.93 -6.60 1.04
CA THR A 536 26.71 -6.18 0.35
C THR A 536 26.26 -7.27 -0.62
N PHE A 537 25.04 -7.76 -0.45
CA PHE A 537 24.45 -8.80 -1.30
C PHE A 537 23.23 -8.25 -2.05
N LEU A 538 23.11 -8.67 -3.30
CA LEU A 538 21.94 -8.48 -4.13
C LEU A 538 21.05 -9.71 -4.01
N VAL A 539 19.74 -9.50 -3.93
CA VAL A 539 18.72 -10.55 -3.83
C VAL A 539 17.59 -10.27 -4.82
N ASP A 540 16.81 -11.31 -5.12
CA ASP A 540 15.61 -11.24 -5.98
C ASP A 540 15.92 -10.95 -7.47
N TYR A 541 16.55 -11.91 -8.14
CA TYR A 541 16.94 -11.83 -9.56
C TYR A 541 15.79 -12.20 -10.51
N GLN A 542 14.60 -11.62 -10.31
CA GLN A 542 13.37 -12.00 -11.03
C GLN A 542 13.26 -11.46 -12.45
N ILE A 543 13.79 -10.27 -12.71
CA ILE A 543 13.61 -9.58 -13.99
C ILE A 543 14.94 -9.15 -14.64
N PRO A 544 15.95 -10.03 -14.70
CA PRO A 544 17.21 -9.69 -15.35
C PRO A 544 16.99 -9.34 -16.82
N ARG A 545 17.83 -8.44 -17.34
CA ARG A 545 17.85 -8.09 -18.76
C ARG A 545 19.27 -7.90 -19.23
N TYR A 546 19.65 -8.60 -20.30
CA TYR A 546 20.90 -8.30 -20.99
C TYR A 546 20.73 -7.05 -21.87
N GLY A 547 21.46 -5.99 -21.56
CA GLY A 547 21.33 -4.70 -22.25
C GLY A 547 22.23 -3.62 -21.66
N THR A 548 21.86 -2.36 -21.88
CA THR A 548 22.61 -1.21 -21.35
C THR A 548 22.71 -1.22 -19.82
N PRO A 549 23.86 -0.87 -19.21
CA PRO A 549 23.95 -0.66 -17.76
C PRO A 549 23.16 0.57 -17.28
N ALA A 550 22.69 1.43 -18.20
CA ALA A 550 21.89 2.59 -17.86
C ALA A 550 20.59 2.22 -17.13
N GLN A 551 20.03 1.03 -17.41
CA GLN A 551 18.83 0.52 -16.73
C GLN A 551 19.07 0.45 -15.22
N ASP A 552 20.00 -0.39 -14.75
CA ASP A 552 20.27 -0.55 -13.32
C ASP A 552 20.77 0.75 -12.67
N LEU A 553 21.56 1.56 -13.39
CA LEU A 553 22.09 2.83 -12.85
C LEU A 553 20.97 3.84 -12.58
N TYR A 554 20.05 4.03 -13.52
CA TYR A 554 18.88 4.89 -13.29
C TYR A 554 17.97 4.29 -12.23
N TYR A 555 17.68 2.99 -12.33
CA TYR A 555 16.80 2.27 -11.42
C TYR A 555 17.25 2.45 -9.97
N PHE A 556 18.50 2.12 -9.69
CA PHE A 556 19.07 2.20 -8.34
C PHE A 556 19.20 3.64 -7.85
N LEU A 557 19.88 4.51 -8.61
CA LEU A 557 20.19 5.85 -8.13
C LEU A 557 18.93 6.69 -7.90
N LEU A 558 17.97 6.63 -8.83
CA LEU A 558 16.75 7.45 -8.73
C LEU A 558 15.73 6.87 -7.74
N SER A 559 15.68 5.57 -7.51
CA SER A 559 14.77 5.00 -6.50
C SER A 559 15.33 5.02 -5.08
N SER A 560 16.62 4.74 -4.89
CA SER A 560 17.11 4.22 -3.62
C SER A 560 18.06 5.13 -2.84
N THR A 561 18.70 6.11 -3.46
CA THR A 561 19.60 7.04 -2.74
C THR A 561 18.83 8.09 -1.94
N LYS A 562 19.44 8.59 -0.86
CA LYS A 562 18.95 9.77 -0.11
C LYS A 562 18.67 10.96 -1.01
N TYR A 563 17.65 11.74 -0.65
CA TYR A 563 17.20 12.92 -1.37
C TYR A 563 18.34 13.88 -1.70
N GLU A 564 19.13 14.26 -0.70
CA GLU A 564 20.24 15.22 -0.81
C GLU A 564 21.41 14.73 -1.66
N LEU A 565 21.48 13.42 -1.93
CA LEU A 565 22.53 12.81 -2.73
C LEU A 565 22.12 12.59 -4.20
N LYS A 566 20.84 12.25 -4.41
CA LYS A 566 20.31 11.69 -5.64
C LYS A 566 20.70 12.42 -6.91
N ILE A 567 20.46 13.73 -6.96
CA ILE A 567 20.81 14.57 -8.11
C ILE A 567 22.18 15.23 -7.93
N LYS A 568 22.48 15.71 -6.72
CA LYS A 568 23.73 16.43 -6.42
C LYS A 568 24.99 15.62 -6.73
N TYR A 569 24.96 14.32 -6.48
CA TYR A 569 26.10 13.42 -6.69
C TYR A 569 25.87 12.41 -7.81
N PHE A 570 24.84 12.58 -8.65
CA PHE A 570 24.53 11.61 -9.71
C PHE A 570 25.74 11.31 -10.61
N ASP A 571 26.33 12.33 -11.23
CA ASP A 571 27.49 12.13 -12.13
C ASP A 571 28.75 11.66 -11.37
N TYR A 572 28.88 12.02 -10.09
CA TYR A 572 29.93 11.49 -9.23
C TYR A 572 29.76 9.97 -9.02
N PHE A 573 28.54 9.51 -8.76
CA PHE A 573 28.23 8.10 -8.65
C PHE A 573 28.44 7.34 -9.95
N ILE A 574 28.10 7.93 -11.11
CA ILE A 574 28.40 7.35 -12.42
C ILE A 574 29.91 7.17 -12.61
N LYS A 575 30.71 8.18 -12.26
CA LYS A 575 32.17 8.08 -12.31
C LYS A 575 32.71 7.00 -11.34
N TYR A 576 32.17 6.93 -10.13
CA TYR A 576 32.57 5.90 -9.16
C TYR A 576 32.26 4.49 -9.69
N TYR A 577 31.03 4.26 -10.17
CA TYR A 577 30.65 3.01 -10.83
C TYR A 577 31.57 2.67 -12.00
N HIS A 578 31.87 3.64 -12.88
CA HIS A 578 32.75 3.43 -14.03
C HIS A 578 34.17 3.02 -13.62
N ASN A 579 34.72 3.62 -12.56
CA ASN A 579 36.03 3.24 -12.04
C ASN A 579 36.05 1.78 -11.53
N GLU A 580 35.04 1.37 -10.77
CA GLU A 580 34.93 -0.02 -10.30
C GLU A 580 34.67 -0.97 -11.48
N LEU A 581 33.87 -0.59 -12.47
CA LEU A 581 33.64 -1.38 -13.68
C LEU A 581 34.94 -1.59 -14.45
N LEU A 582 35.73 -0.54 -14.66
CA LEU A 582 37.02 -0.60 -15.35
C LEU A 582 38.00 -1.53 -14.63
N LYS A 583 38.05 -1.44 -13.30
CA LYS A 583 38.88 -2.31 -12.46
C LYS A 583 38.52 -3.78 -12.64
N ASN A 584 37.23 -4.11 -12.60
CA ASN A 584 36.76 -5.49 -12.72
C ASN A 584 36.86 -6.04 -14.15
N LEU A 585 36.58 -5.23 -15.19
CA LEU A 585 36.75 -5.65 -16.59
C LEU A 585 38.22 -5.99 -16.90
N LYS A 586 39.17 -5.20 -16.38
CA LYS A 586 40.60 -5.49 -16.50
C LYS A 586 41.00 -6.75 -15.74
N LEU A 587 40.53 -6.89 -14.50
CA LEU A 587 40.79 -8.07 -13.66
C LEU A 587 40.33 -9.37 -14.35
N LEU A 588 39.15 -9.34 -14.99
CA LEU A 588 38.56 -10.49 -15.67
C LEU A 588 39.07 -10.68 -17.11
N ASN A 589 40.08 -9.91 -17.55
CA ASN A 589 40.63 -9.94 -18.91
C ASN A 589 39.57 -9.80 -20.02
N TYR A 590 38.66 -8.83 -19.87
CA TYR A 590 37.60 -8.58 -20.84
C TYR A 590 38.18 -8.33 -22.25
N SER A 591 37.74 -9.14 -23.21
CA SER A 591 38.35 -9.21 -24.55
C SER A 591 37.82 -8.17 -25.56
N ARG A 592 36.71 -7.49 -25.25
CA ARG A 592 36.12 -6.47 -26.13
C ARG A 592 36.51 -5.05 -25.69
N LYS A 593 36.03 -4.04 -26.43
CA LYS A 593 36.27 -2.63 -26.11
C LYS A 593 35.72 -2.29 -24.73
N ILE A 594 36.62 -1.86 -23.84
CA ILE A 594 36.25 -1.34 -22.52
C ILE A 594 35.57 0.04 -22.69
N PRO A 595 34.39 0.28 -22.08
CA PRO A 595 33.69 1.55 -22.20
C PRO A 595 34.46 2.67 -21.50
N THR A 596 34.56 3.83 -22.14
CA THR A 596 35.02 5.06 -21.51
C THR A 596 33.92 5.69 -20.64
N LEU A 597 34.27 6.58 -19.72
CA LEU A 597 33.27 7.34 -18.95
C LEU A 597 32.30 8.10 -19.87
N LYS A 598 32.82 8.62 -21.00
CA LYS A 598 32.01 9.27 -22.03
C LYS A 598 31.00 8.31 -22.65
N ASP A 599 31.39 7.06 -22.94
CA ASP A 599 30.49 6.05 -23.50
C ASP A 599 29.34 5.74 -22.52
N ILE A 600 29.63 5.66 -21.21
CA ILE A 600 28.60 5.48 -20.17
C ILE A 600 27.63 6.67 -20.12
N HIS A 601 28.12 7.90 -20.17
CA HIS A 601 27.24 9.08 -20.20
C HIS A 601 26.39 9.14 -21.48
N ILE A 602 26.96 8.82 -22.65
CA ILE A 602 26.20 8.73 -23.91
C ILE A 602 25.08 7.70 -23.77
N SER A 603 25.39 6.53 -23.20
CA SER A 603 24.41 5.49 -22.94
C SER A 603 23.30 5.97 -22.00
N LEU A 604 23.63 6.63 -20.89
CA LEU A 604 22.63 7.23 -19.98
C LEU A 604 21.72 8.26 -20.69
N HIS A 605 22.27 9.07 -21.60
CA HIS A 605 21.46 10.01 -22.37
C HIS A 605 20.58 9.33 -23.41
N LYS A 606 21.09 8.33 -24.15
CA LYS A 606 20.30 7.58 -25.14
C LYS A 606 19.18 6.77 -24.50
N HIS A 607 19.42 6.24 -23.32
CA HIS A 607 18.52 5.36 -22.57
C HIS A 607 17.79 6.06 -21.43
N HIS A 608 17.55 7.37 -21.58
CA HIS A 608 16.83 8.20 -20.62
C HIS A 608 15.41 7.73 -20.25
N PRO A 609 14.64 6.97 -21.09
CA PRO A 609 13.32 6.51 -20.69
C PRO A 609 13.32 5.66 -19.42
N TRP A 610 14.41 4.94 -19.14
CA TRP A 610 14.59 4.21 -17.88
C TRP A 610 14.61 5.12 -16.65
N GLY A 611 15.15 6.34 -16.79
CA GLY A 611 15.15 7.33 -15.71
C GLY A 611 13.75 7.79 -15.35
N LEU A 612 12.95 8.15 -16.36
CA LEU A 612 11.57 8.60 -16.15
C LEU A 612 10.67 7.46 -15.65
N SER A 613 10.79 6.26 -16.22
CA SER A 613 10.03 5.09 -15.77
C SER A 613 10.36 4.70 -14.33
N THR A 614 11.62 4.86 -13.92
CA THR A 614 12.04 4.64 -12.52
C THR A 614 11.38 5.63 -11.58
N VAL A 615 11.35 6.92 -11.94
CA VAL A 615 10.71 7.97 -11.12
C VAL A 615 9.21 7.70 -10.97
N ILE A 616 8.52 7.42 -12.08
CA ILE A 616 7.06 7.26 -12.08
C ILE A 616 6.62 5.92 -11.48
N GLY A 617 7.32 4.82 -11.78
CA GLY A 617 6.95 3.50 -11.26
C GLY A 617 7.61 3.19 -9.93
N VAL A 618 8.91 2.94 -9.98
CA VAL A 618 9.68 2.33 -8.88
C VAL A 618 9.78 3.27 -7.69
N MET A 619 10.23 4.52 -7.88
CA MET A 619 10.41 5.49 -6.80
C MET A 619 9.08 5.80 -6.10
N ALA A 620 7.99 5.84 -6.86
CA ALA A 620 6.64 6.02 -6.30
C ALA A 620 6.25 4.89 -5.35
N ALA A 621 6.56 3.63 -5.71
CA ALA A 621 6.38 2.49 -4.82
C ALA A 621 7.37 2.50 -3.63
N VAL A 622 8.66 2.79 -3.87
CA VAL A 622 9.71 2.85 -2.85
C VAL A 622 9.44 3.90 -1.79
N LEU A 623 8.80 5.01 -2.13
CA LEU A 623 8.53 6.11 -1.19
C LEU A 623 7.12 6.08 -0.60
N LEU A 624 6.28 5.11 -0.98
CA LEU A 624 4.94 4.93 -0.42
C LEU A 624 5.00 4.31 0.97
N ASP A 625 4.28 4.88 1.93
CA ASP A 625 4.19 4.33 3.28
C ASP A 625 3.49 2.95 3.26
N PRO A 626 3.98 1.96 4.04
CA PRO A 626 3.38 0.63 4.08
C PRO A 626 1.89 0.68 4.41
N ASN A 627 1.08 0.00 3.60
CA ASN A 627 -0.36 -0.15 3.82
C ASN A 627 -0.88 -1.43 3.14
N GLU A 628 -1.99 -1.97 3.63
CA GLU A 628 -2.57 -3.24 3.15
C GLU A 628 -3.03 -3.19 1.68
N ASN A 629 -3.28 -1.98 1.15
CA ASN A 629 -3.66 -1.77 -0.24
C ASN A 629 -2.45 -1.63 -1.18
N ALA A 630 -1.22 -1.55 -0.66
CA ALA A 630 0.00 -1.40 -1.46
C ALA A 630 0.47 -2.75 -2.01
N ASN A 631 -0.36 -3.34 -2.87
CA ASN A 631 -0.14 -4.64 -3.49
C ASN A 631 -0.11 -4.56 -5.01
N ILE A 632 0.47 -5.59 -5.65
CA ILE A 632 0.67 -5.60 -7.10
C ILE A 632 -0.64 -5.44 -7.87
N GLU A 633 -1.74 -6.03 -7.39
CA GLU A 633 -3.06 -5.94 -8.00
C GLU A 633 -3.55 -4.50 -8.05
N ASN A 634 -3.43 -3.75 -6.94
CA ASN A 634 -3.80 -2.34 -6.88
C ASN A 634 -2.78 -1.43 -7.62
N PHE A 635 -1.48 -1.78 -7.64
CA PHE A 635 -0.50 -1.01 -8.42
C PHE A 635 -0.82 -1.02 -9.92
N ILE A 636 -1.34 -2.13 -10.43
CA ILE A 636 -1.68 -2.29 -11.85
C ILE A 636 -3.16 -2.04 -12.15
N GLY A 637 -4.03 -2.22 -11.15
CA GLY A 637 -5.48 -2.16 -11.26
C GLY A 637 -6.01 -0.79 -11.68
N GLU A 638 -7.00 -0.80 -12.56
CA GLU A 638 -7.76 0.40 -12.97
C GLU A 638 -9.07 0.55 -12.20
N ASP A 639 -9.31 -0.32 -11.23
CA ASP A 639 -10.43 -0.22 -10.30
C ASP A 639 -10.21 0.90 -9.29
N ASP A 640 -11.23 1.19 -8.49
CA ASP A 640 -11.19 2.29 -7.51
C ASP A 640 -10.05 2.14 -6.50
N ALA A 641 -9.73 0.90 -6.10
CA ALA A 641 -8.65 0.62 -5.17
C ALA A 641 -7.28 0.94 -5.80
N GLY A 642 -7.04 0.49 -7.03
CA GLY A 642 -5.80 0.78 -7.74
C GLY A 642 -5.64 2.26 -8.10
N MET A 643 -6.71 2.93 -8.51
CA MET A 643 -6.67 4.38 -8.77
C MET A 643 -6.41 5.20 -7.51
N LYS A 644 -7.01 4.84 -6.36
CA LYS A 644 -6.72 5.48 -5.07
C LYS A 644 -5.27 5.28 -4.65
N LEU A 645 -4.72 4.08 -4.83
CA LEU A 645 -3.32 3.80 -4.52
C LEU A 645 -2.38 4.66 -5.38
N LYS A 646 -2.62 4.74 -6.70
CA LYS A 646 -1.83 5.58 -7.62
C LYS A 646 -1.89 7.05 -7.22
N ILE A 647 -3.07 7.58 -6.89
CA ILE A 647 -3.22 8.96 -6.39
C ILE A 647 -2.43 9.14 -5.10
N GLN A 648 -2.51 8.19 -4.16
CA GLN A 648 -1.77 8.24 -2.90
C GLN A 648 -0.25 8.25 -3.14
N MET A 649 0.26 7.44 -4.07
CA MET A 649 1.68 7.40 -4.42
C MET A 649 2.17 8.78 -4.90
N TYR A 650 1.46 9.37 -5.86
CA TYR A 650 1.89 10.62 -6.50
C TYR A 650 1.55 11.88 -5.70
N SER A 651 0.55 11.83 -4.82
CA SER A 651 0.28 12.93 -3.88
C SER A 651 1.09 12.83 -2.58
N ASN A 652 1.78 11.72 -2.32
CA ASN A 652 2.61 11.55 -1.13
C ASN A 652 3.69 12.65 -1.05
N ALA A 653 3.76 13.33 0.10
CA ALA A 653 4.69 14.44 0.31
C ALA A 653 6.17 14.06 0.12
N ARG A 654 6.55 12.83 0.48
CA ARG A 654 7.92 12.30 0.29
C ARG A 654 8.21 12.10 -1.19
N TYR A 655 7.29 11.46 -1.92
CA TYR A 655 7.42 11.30 -3.37
C TYR A 655 7.49 12.64 -4.09
N ARG A 656 6.52 13.53 -3.82
CA ARG A 656 6.44 14.87 -4.42
C ARG A 656 7.74 15.64 -4.22
N LYS A 657 8.27 15.69 -3.00
CA LYS A 657 9.54 16.36 -2.69
C LYS A 657 10.70 15.86 -3.56
N HIS A 658 10.78 14.55 -3.79
CA HIS A 658 11.80 13.97 -4.67
C HIS A 658 11.54 14.31 -6.14
N SER A 659 10.29 14.20 -6.59
CA SER A 659 9.89 14.47 -7.97
C SER A 659 10.11 15.92 -8.38
N GLU A 660 9.84 16.89 -7.49
CA GLU A 660 10.12 18.32 -7.70
C GLU A 660 11.61 18.61 -7.94
N LEU A 661 12.51 17.77 -7.39
CA LEU A 661 13.95 17.85 -7.66
C LEU A 661 14.34 17.15 -8.97
N ILE A 662 13.74 15.99 -9.27
CA ILE A 662 14.21 15.09 -10.33
C ILE A 662 13.58 15.42 -11.69
N LEU A 663 12.30 15.81 -11.75
CA LEU A 663 11.61 16.06 -13.02
C LEU A 663 12.26 17.22 -13.82
N PRO A 664 12.59 18.38 -13.22
CA PRO A 664 13.39 19.41 -13.92
C PRO A 664 14.75 18.90 -14.40
N TRP A 665 15.40 18.05 -13.60
CA TRP A 665 16.71 17.48 -13.96
C TRP A 665 16.61 16.51 -15.15
N LEU A 666 15.56 15.69 -15.20
CA LEU A 666 15.25 14.81 -16.32
C LEU A 666 14.91 15.60 -17.59
N TYR A 667 14.10 16.65 -17.47
CA TYR A 667 13.79 17.58 -18.57
C TYR A 667 15.05 18.19 -19.19
N ASN A 668 15.94 18.73 -18.35
CA ASN A 668 17.21 19.32 -18.81
C ASN A 668 18.18 18.32 -19.45
N ARG A 669 17.95 17.01 -19.29
CA ARG A 669 18.70 15.93 -19.93
C ARG A 669 18.02 15.35 -21.16
N GLY A 670 16.89 15.93 -21.57
CA GLY A 670 16.10 15.52 -22.73
C GLY A 670 15.18 14.33 -22.47
N ALA A 671 15.00 13.92 -21.21
CA ALA A 671 14.18 12.75 -20.87
C ALA A 671 12.67 13.03 -20.85
N ILE A 672 12.34 14.30 -20.58
CA ILE A 672 11.04 14.91 -20.81
C ILE A 672 11.30 15.89 -21.94
#